data_AF-A0A479ZZ59-F1
#
_entry.id   AF-A0A479ZZ59-F1
#
_cell.length_a   1.000
_cell.length_b   1.000
_cell.length_c   1.000
_cell.angle_alpha   90.00
_cell.angle_beta   90.00
_cell.angle_gamma   90.00
#
_symmetry.space_group_name_H-M   'P 1'
#
loop_
_entity.id
_entity.type
_entity.pdbx_description
1 polymer ?
#
loop_
_entity_poly.entity_id
_entity_poly.type
_entity_poly.pdbx_seq_one_letter_code
_entity_poly.pdbx_strand_id
1 'polypeptide(L)'
;MVMKCKSSVTIGISWCLAWGNGRKPQFDTSVLREMCEALRTGGEVPVEVRTIVQQVEDLQKIKEDYFPETLEQLKNDYSDLWNQTTNIGLVYGGVTKVKQYVFESAKIQEVRGASALLDRINLIDLPAFFGCEKHQDHQQCQQAKDYCEEVRKNWLDQQENFPELSPALIPELVIYSTGGNILAFCPAAFVDDLANAIEKRYTHETLTANSCAVGAKFKPLEIRFGLLPNIINSDTFWIEKYQQNQNHPLVSAYFQQDKQPLLKNFKERKTFNELAGKLASLFNQRRNGNQLPGSNRPLRCYPAIFETHPYLKRDEGDRRCAITQAKTDPEDSTIGLPGDPWFSEASARKRLVGQIAKRDNSSQKWYEKTGLTWQPGEDAIESWVNKFEQFLHDTPHKYYGKIRSENLHPSRVKEALSVREIGDASITKGFVAYIYADGNNMGGYIQKEIKNPEDYQKFSRDIFDATEKSVYAALTKHLEPHKLNPSLQAERKSEKEIWIHPFEILTIGGDDVMLIVPADKALEIAKTIGEEFERILLNKGETYKTDQTYIAEIVHRYHCQEQIPTDQQCKLSMSTGVLITAEDTPIYYAEKLTNQLLKSAKKRAKELKKCHYSGGTVDFLVMKSVTMISSNISEFRTNGLTKSGQGQQKLKLYAAPYTLHELGGLLKTAQTLIDVEFPKSQLYQIRSLLERGKQTAILNYRYFRVRLNNKEAQKSLEDEFEKKWCLPKDKNNNGNLAPWMSLKDIEECEDKNKQSSEKQDTKDDKVTYETIWRELVDLYPFFAKKSKKSNVQESKQQVL
;
A
#
# COMPACT_ATOMS: atom_id res chain seq x y z
N MET A 1 -24.32 7.02 -38.45
CA MET A 1 -24.53 7.60 -37.10
C MET A 1 -23.17 7.52 -36.41
N VAL A 2 -22.46 8.64 -36.24
CA VAL A 2 -21.08 8.62 -35.71
C VAL A 2 -21.11 8.12 -34.26
N MET A 3 -20.55 6.93 -34.01
CA MET A 3 -20.53 6.35 -32.66
C MET A 3 -19.51 7.12 -31.81
N LYS A 4 -19.84 7.43 -30.54
CA LYS A 4 -18.83 7.88 -29.56
C LYS A 4 -17.85 6.73 -29.29
N CYS A 5 -16.58 7.04 -29.08
CA CYS A 5 -15.55 6.11 -28.60
C CYS A 5 -16.08 5.31 -27.40
N LYS A 6 -16.04 3.98 -27.48
CA LYS A 6 -16.63 3.08 -26.47
C LYS A 6 -15.65 2.76 -25.34
N SER A 7 -16.16 2.30 -24.18
CA SER A 7 -15.31 1.91 -23.05
C SER A 7 -14.48 0.66 -23.39
N SER A 8 -13.27 0.54 -22.80
CA SER A 8 -12.43 -0.66 -22.92
C SER A 8 -13.21 -1.94 -22.57
N VAL A 9 -13.99 -1.90 -21.49
CA VAL A 9 -14.82 -3.03 -21.05
C VAL A 9 -15.86 -3.43 -22.11
N THR A 10 -16.48 -2.47 -22.80
CA THR A 10 -17.41 -2.77 -23.90
C THR A 10 -16.71 -3.55 -25.01
N ILE A 11 -15.52 -3.10 -25.42
CA ILE A 11 -14.72 -3.76 -26.45
C ILE A 11 -14.33 -5.17 -26.00
N GLY A 12 -13.87 -5.34 -24.76
CA GLY A 12 -13.49 -6.64 -24.20
C GLY A 12 -14.65 -7.64 -24.14
N ILE A 13 -15.84 -7.20 -23.73
CA ILE A 13 -17.04 -8.06 -23.70
C ILE A 13 -17.46 -8.44 -25.13
N SER A 14 -17.49 -7.48 -26.07
CA SER A 14 -17.80 -7.75 -27.48
C SER A 14 -16.81 -8.74 -28.09
N TRP A 15 -15.52 -8.62 -27.79
CA TRP A 15 -14.48 -9.56 -28.23
C TRP A 15 -14.74 -10.97 -27.72
N CYS A 16 -14.98 -11.15 -26.42
CA CYS A 16 -15.26 -12.47 -25.84
C CYS A 16 -16.51 -13.13 -26.46
N LEU A 17 -17.57 -12.36 -26.69
CA LEU A 17 -18.79 -12.87 -27.30
C LEU A 17 -18.62 -13.20 -28.78
N ALA A 18 -17.89 -12.38 -29.53
CA ALA A 18 -17.60 -12.63 -30.94
C ALA A 18 -16.58 -13.78 -31.12
N TRP A 19 -15.69 -14.02 -30.15
CA TRP A 19 -14.80 -15.17 -30.18
C TRP A 19 -15.57 -16.49 -30.03
N GLY A 20 -16.56 -16.53 -29.14
CA GLY A 20 -17.38 -17.72 -28.89
C GLY A 20 -16.83 -18.63 -27.78
N ASN A 21 -17.51 -19.77 -27.56
CA ASN A 21 -17.15 -20.75 -26.52
C ASN A 21 -16.00 -21.70 -26.91
N GLY A 22 -15.59 -21.70 -28.18
CA GLY A 22 -14.58 -22.61 -28.73
C GLY A 22 -13.15 -22.07 -28.64
N ARG A 23 -12.16 -22.94 -28.90
CA ARG A 23 -10.75 -22.53 -29.02
C ARG A 23 -10.47 -21.75 -30.30
N LYS A 24 -11.18 -22.07 -31.39
CA LYS A 24 -11.14 -21.28 -32.62
C LYS A 24 -12.18 -20.17 -32.57
N PRO A 25 -11.87 -18.97 -33.10
CA PRO A 25 -12.82 -17.87 -33.13
C PRO A 25 -14.01 -18.23 -34.04
N GLN A 26 -15.21 -17.77 -33.65
CA GLN A 26 -16.44 -17.97 -34.43
C GLN A 26 -16.44 -17.19 -35.75
N PHE A 27 -15.78 -16.04 -35.78
CA PHE A 27 -15.60 -15.20 -36.97
C PHE A 27 -14.12 -15.12 -37.34
N ASP A 28 -13.81 -14.67 -38.56
CA ASP A 28 -12.43 -14.44 -38.96
C ASP A 28 -11.78 -13.39 -38.05
N THR A 29 -10.52 -13.62 -37.70
CA THR A 29 -9.69 -12.69 -36.95
C THR A 29 -9.59 -11.30 -37.58
N SER A 30 -9.69 -11.16 -38.91
CA SER A 30 -9.77 -9.86 -39.57
C SER A 30 -11.01 -9.07 -39.15
N VAL A 31 -12.19 -9.71 -39.22
CA VAL A 31 -13.48 -9.14 -38.83
C VAL A 31 -13.48 -8.74 -37.35
N LEU A 32 -12.91 -9.58 -36.48
CA LEU A 32 -12.80 -9.27 -35.06
C LEU A 32 -11.90 -8.04 -34.80
N ARG A 33 -10.83 -7.87 -35.56
CA ARG A 33 -9.95 -6.69 -35.45
C ARG A 33 -10.61 -5.42 -35.96
N GLU A 34 -11.30 -5.50 -37.11
CA GLU A 34 -12.09 -4.39 -37.66
C GLU A 34 -13.19 -3.96 -36.68
N MET A 35 -13.84 -4.91 -35.99
CA MET A 35 -14.79 -4.61 -34.92
C MET A 35 -14.14 -3.80 -33.78
N CYS A 36 -12.99 -4.24 -33.27
CA CYS A 36 -12.29 -3.50 -32.22
C CYS A 36 -11.90 -2.09 -32.67
N GLU A 37 -11.38 -1.95 -33.89
CA GLU A 37 -11.00 -0.65 -34.44
C GLU A 37 -12.21 0.28 -34.64
N ALA A 38 -13.32 -0.24 -35.14
CA ALA A 38 -14.57 0.50 -35.26
C ALA A 38 -15.08 0.97 -33.89
N LEU A 39 -15.03 0.14 -32.85
CA LEU A 39 -15.46 0.52 -31.49
C LEU A 39 -14.53 1.56 -30.82
N ARG A 40 -13.22 1.51 -31.11
CA ARG A 40 -12.23 2.51 -30.66
C ARG A 40 -12.43 3.85 -31.36
N THR A 41 -12.65 3.84 -32.67
CA THR A 41 -12.71 5.07 -33.49
C THR A 41 -14.11 5.65 -33.62
N GLY A 42 -15.14 4.89 -33.24
CA GLY A 42 -16.53 5.28 -33.47
C GLY A 42 -17.01 5.04 -34.92
N GLY A 43 -16.31 4.17 -35.65
CA GLY A 43 -16.58 3.81 -37.04
C GLY A 43 -17.76 2.82 -37.20
N GLU A 44 -17.94 2.33 -38.43
CA GLU A 44 -18.98 1.34 -38.73
C GLU A 44 -18.52 -0.08 -38.36
N VAL A 45 -19.34 -0.77 -37.55
CA VAL A 45 -19.09 -2.15 -37.14
C VAL A 45 -19.45 -3.12 -38.28
N PRO A 46 -18.62 -4.16 -38.55
CA PRO A 46 -18.92 -5.18 -39.55
C PRO A 46 -20.28 -5.85 -39.35
N VAL A 47 -20.93 -6.22 -40.45
CA VAL A 47 -22.33 -6.69 -40.45
C VAL A 47 -22.47 -8.00 -39.66
N GLU A 48 -21.46 -8.86 -39.72
CA GLU A 48 -21.39 -10.19 -39.11
C GLU A 48 -21.46 -10.14 -37.58
N VAL A 49 -20.87 -9.11 -36.96
CA VAL A 49 -20.78 -8.95 -35.50
C VAL A 49 -21.67 -7.85 -34.95
N ARG A 50 -22.41 -7.14 -35.81
CA ARG A 50 -23.29 -6.02 -35.43
C ARG A 50 -24.31 -6.41 -34.36
N THR A 51 -24.91 -7.59 -34.45
CA THR A 51 -25.86 -8.08 -33.45
C THR A 51 -25.21 -8.28 -32.07
N ILE A 52 -23.97 -8.79 -32.03
CA ILE A 52 -23.23 -8.99 -30.78
C ILE A 52 -22.91 -7.64 -30.15
N VAL A 53 -22.42 -6.70 -30.94
CA VAL A 53 -22.13 -5.34 -30.45
C VAL A 53 -23.41 -4.69 -29.90
N GLN A 54 -24.55 -4.81 -30.60
CA GLN A 54 -25.82 -4.28 -30.11
C GLN A 54 -26.23 -4.89 -28.77
N GLN A 55 -26.08 -6.20 -28.59
CA GLN A 55 -26.36 -6.85 -27.30
C GLN A 55 -25.49 -6.28 -26.17
N VAL A 56 -24.19 -6.08 -26.41
CA VAL A 56 -23.30 -5.49 -25.41
C VAL A 56 -23.67 -4.03 -25.11
N GLU A 57 -24.09 -3.26 -26.12
CA GLU A 57 -24.61 -1.92 -25.91
C GLU A 57 -25.87 -1.93 -25.05
N ASP A 58 -26.78 -2.87 -25.28
CA ASP A 58 -28.02 -2.98 -24.52
C ASP A 58 -27.73 -3.36 -23.06
N LEU A 59 -26.74 -4.23 -22.82
CA LEU A 59 -26.23 -4.55 -21.48
C LEU A 59 -25.70 -3.30 -20.74
N GLN A 60 -24.97 -2.43 -21.45
CA GLN A 60 -24.40 -1.20 -20.89
C GLN A 60 -25.43 -0.07 -20.72
N LYS A 61 -26.52 -0.08 -21.50
CA LYS A 61 -27.63 0.89 -21.41
C LYS A 61 -28.63 0.57 -20.30
N ILE A 62 -28.53 -0.59 -19.64
CA ILE A 62 -29.37 -0.93 -18.48
C ILE A 62 -29.18 0.15 -17.42
N LYS A 63 -30.28 0.82 -17.05
CA LYS A 63 -30.23 1.94 -16.09
C LYS A 63 -29.68 1.48 -14.74
N GLU A 64 -28.95 2.37 -14.06
CA GLU A 64 -28.29 2.00 -12.81
C GLU A 64 -29.24 1.64 -11.66
N ASP A 65 -30.43 2.25 -11.67
CA ASP A 65 -31.51 2.07 -10.71
C ASP A 65 -32.42 0.86 -11.01
N TYR A 66 -32.31 0.28 -12.21
CA TYR A 66 -33.10 -0.90 -12.58
C TYR A 66 -32.58 -2.15 -11.87
N PHE A 67 -33.47 -2.81 -11.12
CA PHE A 67 -33.23 -4.11 -10.50
C PHE A 67 -34.52 -4.94 -10.57
N PRO A 68 -34.51 -6.12 -11.21
CA PRO A 68 -35.73 -6.87 -11.47
C PRO A 68 -36.29 -7.52 -10.19
N GLU A 69 -37.63 -7.47 -10.02
CA GLU A 69 -38.29 -8.09 -8.87
C GLU A 69 -38.27 -9.62 -8.99
N THR A 70 -38.45 -10.13 -10.21
CA THR A 70 -38.41 -11.55 -10.55
C THR A 70 -37.45 -11.84 -11.71
N LEU A 71 -36.97 -13.07 -11.82
CA LEU A 71 -36.07 -13.45 -12.91
C LEU A 71 -36.82 -13.61 -14.24
N GLU A 72 -38.12 -13.91 -14.18
CA GLU A 72 -39.02 -13.90 -15.32
C GLU A 72 -39.14 -12.51 -15.94
N GLN A 73 -39.23 -11.47 -15.10
CA GLN A 73 -39.20 -10.08 -15.56
C GLN A 73 -37.88 -9.79 -16.29
N LEU A 74 -36.73 -10.14 -15.68
CA LEU A 74 -35.42 -9.93 -16.31
C LEU A 74 -35.31 -10.65 -17.66
N LYS A 75 -35.80 -11.90 -17.74
CA LYS A 75 -35.82 -12.69 -18.97
C LYS A 75 -36.72 -12.07 -20.06
N ASN A 76 -37.85 -11.48 -19.68
CA ASN A 76 -38.76 -10.84 -20.63
C ASN A 76 -38.21 -9.50 -21.12
N ASP A 77 -37.64 -8.69 -20.21
CA ASP A 77 -37.10 -7.37 -20.51
C ASP A 77 -35.82 -7.45 -21.38
N TYR A 78 -35.02 -8.50 -21.21
CA TYR A 78 -33.75 -8.70 -21.91
C TYR A 78 -33.58 -10.14 -22.44
N SER A 79 -34.53 -10.58 -23.27
CA SER A 79 -34.59 -11.96 -23.79
C SER A 79 -33.37 -12.36 -24.60
N ASP A 80 -32.84 -11.47 -25.46
CA ASP A 80 -31.66 -11.74 -26.28
C ASP A 80 -30.41 -11.96 -25.42
N LEU A 81 -30.24 -11.16 -24.36
CA LEU A 81 -29.13 -11.31 -23.41
C LEU A 81 -29.28 -12.54 -22.51
N TRP A 82 -30.52 -12.89 -22.14
CA TRP A 82 -30.80 -14.09 -21.35
C TRP A 82 -30.52 -15.38 -22.13
N ASN A 83 -30.86 -15.39 -23.41
CA ASN A 83 -30.69 -16.55 -24.30
C ASN A 83 -29.28 -16.64 -24.92
N GLN A 84 -28.40 -15.67 -24.65
CA GLN A 84 -27.00 -15.72 -25.08
C GLN A 84 -26.30 -16.94 -24.47
N THR A 85 -25.83 -17.85 -25.33
CA THR A 85 -25.18 -19.11 -24.93
C THR A 85 -23.66 -18.99 -24.81
N THR A 86 -23.10 -17.92 -25.35
CA THR A 86 -21.66 -17.64 -25.23
C THR A 86 -21.35 -17.10 -23.85
N ASN A 87 -20.48 -17.81 -23.13
CA ASN A 87 -20.00 -17.37 -21.83
C ASN A 87 -18.74 -16.51 -21.99
N ILE A 88 -18.53 -15.65 -21.00
CA ILE A 88 -17.35 -14.82 -20.87
C ILE A 88 -16.51 -15.41 -19.73
N GLY A 89 -15.23 -15.62 -19.99
CA GLY A 89 -14.26 -16.01 -18.98
C GLY A 89 -13.82 -14.80 -18.17
N LEU A 90 -13.68 -14.97 -16.86
CA LEU A 90 -13.05 -13.99 -15.97
C LEU A 90 -11.97 -14.71 -15.17
N VAL A 91 -10.75 -14.18 -15.21
CA VAL A 91 -9.56 -14.72 -14.54
C VAL A 91 -9.05 -13.71 -13.53
N TYR A 92 -8.81 -14.19 -12.32
CA TYR A 92 -8.19 -13.46 -11.23
C TYR A 92 -6.95 -14.22 -10.77
N GLY A 93 -5.79 -13.59 -10.83
CA GLY A 93 -4.54 -14.23 -10.45
C GLY A 93 -3.43 -13.26 -10.12
N GLY A 94 -2.39 -13.75 -9.46
CA GLY A 94 -1.32 -12.89 -8.97
C GLY A 94 -0.33 -13.61 -8.06
N VAL A 95 0.62 -12.84 -7.57
CA VAL A 95 1.58 -13.30 -6.55
C VAL A 95 0.91 -13.38 -5.18
N THR A 96 1.27 -14.38 -4.40
CA THR A 96 0.83 -14.56 -3.01
C THR A 96 2.04 -14.57 -2.09
N LYS A 97 1.82 -14.23 -0.81
CA LYS A 97 2.90 -14.17 0.19
C LYS A 97 4.07 -13.25 -0.24
N VAL A 98 3.78 -12.15 -0.93
CA VAL A 98 4.76 -11.16 -1.43
C VAL A 98 5.85 -10.84 -0.41
N LYS A 99 5.46 -10.50 0.81
CA LYS A 99 6.39 -10.17 1.90
C LYS A 99 7.37 -11.30 2.23
N GLN A 100 6.91 -12.55 2.19
CA GLN A 100 7.78 -13.69 2.47
C GLN A 100 8.84 -13.85 1.38
N TYR A 101 8.52 -13.56 0.13
CA TYR A 101 9.47 -13.62 -0.98
C TYR A 101 10.44 -12.43 -0.99
N VAL A 102 9.92 -11.22 -0.80
CA VAL A 102 10.69 -9.96 -0.84
C VAL A 102 11.66 -9.85 0.34
N PHE A 103 11.20 -10.16 1.56
CA PHE A 103 12.00 -10.09 2.78
C PHE A 103 12.62 -11.43 3.19
N GLU A 104 12.73 -12.37 2.25
CA GLU A 104 13.45 -13.63 2.46
C GLU A 104 14.93 -13.38 2.73
N SER A 105 15.52 -12.43 1.99
CA SER A 105 16.91 -12.03 2.11
C SER A 105 17.08 -10.92 3.15
N ALA A 106 18.23 -10.96 3.84
CA ALA A 106 18.66 -9.89 4.73
C ALA A 106 19.34 -8.71 4.00
N LYS A 107 19.67 -8.87 2.71
CA LYS A 107 20.43 -7.88 1.93
C LYS A 107 19.49 -6.97 1.14
N ILE A 108 19.63 -5.66 1.31
CA ILE A 108 18.78 -4.65 0.65
C ILE A 108 18.75 -4.78 -0.87
N GLN A 109 19.88 -5.14 -1.49
CA GLN A 109 19.97 -5.26 -2.94
C GLN A 109 19.10 -6.40 -3.49
N GLU A 110 19.03 -7.53 -2.76
CA GLU A 110 18.16 -8.65 -3.13
C GLU A 110 16.69 -8.33 -2.82
N VAL A 111 16.39 -7.63 -1.73
CA VAL A 111 15.02 -7.17 -1.40
C VAL A 111 14.47 -6.26 -2.51
N ARG A 112 15.28 -5.29 -2.97
CA ARG A 112 14.94 -4.40 -4.09
C ARG A 112 14.65 -5.16 -5.36
N GLY A 113 15.56 -6.06 -5.75
CA GLY A 113 15.40 -6.83 -6.97
C GLY A 113 14.25 -7.82 -6.89
N ALA A 114 13.95 -8.37 -5.71
CA ALA A 114 12.77 -9.19 -5.49
C ALA A 114 11.47 -8.39 -5.72
N SER A 115 11.37 -7.16 -5.19
CA SER A 115 10.20 -6.31 -5.45
C SER A 115 10.10 -5.93 -6.92
N ALA A 116 11.19 -5.43 -7.51
CA ALA A 116 11.22 -5.02 -8.92
C ALA A 116 10.90 -6.18 -9.87
N LEU A 117 11.32 -7.41 -9.55
CA LEU A 117 10.99 -8.59 -10.33
C LEU A 117 9.49 -8.92 -10.26
N LEU A 118 8.87 -8.83 -9.08
CA LEU A 118 7.42 -9.02 -8.94
C LEU A 118 6.62 -7.92 -9.67
N ASP A 119 7.08 -6.67 -9.58
CA ASP A 119 6.47 -5.54 -10.27
C ASP A 119 6.58 -5.70 -11.79
N ARG A 120 7.75 -6.08 -12.33
CA ARG A 120 7.95 -6.38 -13.75
C ARG A 120 7.00 -7.48 -14.22
N ILE A 121 6.86 -8.56 -13.45
CA ILE A 121 5.93 -9.64 -13.82
C ILE A 121 4.49 -9.12 -13.86
N ASN A 122 4.03 -8.42 -12.82
CA ASN A 122 2.64 -7.98 -12.71
C ASN A 122 2.27 -6.84 -13.68
N LEU A 123 3.18 -5.88 -13.90
CA LEU A 123 2.93 -4.67 -14.68
C LEU A 123 3.34 -4.81 -16.16
N ILE A 124 4.17 -5.79 -16.50
CA ILE A 124 4.72 -5.95 -17.86
C ILE A 124 4.50 -7.38 -18.37
N ASP A 125 5.02 -8.41 -17.71
CA ASP A 125 4.95 -9.78 -18.25
C ASP A 125 3.49 -10.26 -18.42
N LEU A 126 2.61 -10.05 -17.43
CA LEU A 126 1.20 -10.47 -17.53
C LEU A 126 0.40 -9.62 -18.53
N PRO A 127 0.48 -8.27 -18.52
CA PRO A 127 -0.14 -7.46 -19.57
C PRO A 127 0.41 -7.72 -20.98
N ALA A 128 1.68 -8.14 -21.10
CA ALA A 128 2.25 -8.53 -22.39
C ALA A 128 1.50 -9.72 -23.02
N PHE A 129 0.88 -10.60 -22.24
CA PHE A 129 0.02 -11.68 -22.78
C PHE A 129 -1.17 -11.15 -23.59
N PHE A 130 -1.62 -9.92 -23.29
CA PHE A 130 -2.74 -9.24 -23.93
C PHE A 130 -2.31 -8.27 -25.04
N GLY A 131 -1.01 -8.08 -25.29
CA GLY A 131 -0.55 -7.10 -26.28
C GLY A 131 -0.62 -5.65 -25.80
N CYS A 132 -0.59 -5.41 -24.48
CA CYS A 132 -0.80 -4.09 -23.88
C CYS A 132 0.21 -3.01 -24.31
N GLU A 133 1.39 -3.38 -24.85
CA GLU A 133 2.35 -2.41 -25.41
C GLU A 133 1.81 -1.59 -26.60
N LYS A 134 0.69 -2.01 -27.18
CA LYS A 134 -0.01 -1.31 -28.27
C LYS A 134 -1.11 -0.36 -27.78
N HIS A 135 -1.40 -0.33 -26.48
CA HIS A 135 -2.53 0.40 -25.90
C HIS A 135 -2.06 1.58 -25.04
N GLN A 136 -2.78 2.70 -25.08
CA GLN A 136 -2.38 3.96 -24.42
C GLN A 136 -2.41 3.89 -22.88
N ASP A 137 -3.35 3.12 -22.33
CA ASP A 137 -3.52 3.00 -20.87
C ASP A 137 -2.40 2.21 -20.16
N HIS A 138 -1.45 1.62 -20.89
CA HIS A 138 -0.38 0.77 -20.35
C HIS A 138 1.01 1.35 -20.60
N GLN A 139 1.29 2.52 -20.00
CA GLN A 139 2.53 3.26 -20.21
C GLN A 139 3.80 2.43 -19.96
N GLN A 140 3.84 1.58 -18.92
CA GLN A 140 5.01 0.74 -18.64
C GLN A 140 5.27 -0.28 -19.77
N CYS A 141 4.21 -0.88 -20.33
CA CYS A 141 4.36 -1.81 -21.46
C CYS A 141 4.81 -1.10 -22.74
N GLN A 142 4.40 0.16 -22.94
CA GLN A 142 4.84 0.95 -24.09
C GLN A 142 6.34 1.29 -24.02
N GLN A 143 6.84 1.57 -22.83
CA GLN A 143 8.28 1.80 -22.61
C GLN A 143 9.08 0.51 -22.83
N ALA A 144 8.54 -0.65 -22.45
CA ALA A 144 9.19 -1.96 -22.56
C ALA A 144 8.69 -2.79 -23.76
N LYS A 145 8.41 -2.15 -24.90
CA LYS A 145 7.74 -2.79 -26.05
C LYS A 145 8.46 -4.04 -26.56
N ASP A 146 9.78 -3.96 -26.72
CA ASP A 146 10.58 -5.07 -27.27
C ASP A 146 10.55 -6.28 -26.34
N TYR A 147 10.71 -6.04 -25.03
CA TYR A 147 10.60 -7.09 -24.03
C TYR A 147 9.19 -7.71 -23.96
N CYS A 148 8.11 -6.91 -24.08
CA CYS A 148 6.74 -7.44 -24.19
C CYS A 148 6.58 -8.39 -25.40
N GLU A 149 7.18 -8.06 -26.54
CA GLU A 149 7.18 -8.92 -27.72
C GLU A 149 7.97 -10.21 -27.49
N GLU A 150 9.11 -10.14 -26.81
CA GLU A 150 9.91 -11.31 -26.43
C GLU A 150 9.15 -12.23 -25.47
N VAL A 151 8.47 -11.69 -24.46
CA VAL A 151 7.65 -12.48 -23.52
C VAL A 151 6.59 -13.28 -24.29
N ARG A 152 5.99 -12.71 -25.33
CA ARG A 152 5.04 -13.46 -26.17
C ARG A 152 5.74 -14.47 -27.07
N LYS A 153 6.63 -14.02 -27.95
CA LYS A 153 7.24 -14.86 -28.99
C LYS A 153 8.14 -15.96 -28.42
N ASN A 154 8.98 -15.61 -27.44
CA ASN A 154 10.03 -16.49 -26.93
C ASN A 154 9.57 -17.33 -25.72
N TRP A 155 8.45 -16.96 -25.08
CA TRP A 155 7.92 -17.70 -23.95
C TRP A 155 6.47 -18.13 -24.17
N LEU A 156 5.49 -17.22 -24.25
CA LEU A 156 4.07 -17.60 -24.26
C LEU A 156 3.71 -18.50 -25.46
N ASP A 157 4.19 -18.13 -26.64
CA ASP A 157 3.84 -18.75 -27.92
C ASP A 157 4.65 -20.02 -28.24
N GLN A 158 5.54 -20.43 -27.33
CA GLN A 158 6.28 -21.69 -27.46
C GLN A 158 5.36 -22.90 -27.32
N GLN A 159 5.68 -23.99 -28.03
CA GLN A 159 4.84 -25.20 -28.04
C GLN A 159 4.67 -25.82 -26.64
N GLU A 160 5.68 -25.75 -25.77
CA GLU A 160 5.59 -26.22 -24.39
C GLU A 160 4.78 -25.31 -23.43
N ASN A 161 4.35 -24.14 -23.90
CA ASN A 161 3.62 -23.13 -23.14
C ASN A 161 2.16 -23.03 -23.61
N PHE A 162 1.75 -21.91 -24.21
CA PHE A 162 0.35 -21.60 -24.50
C PHE A 162 0.19 -20.87 -25.85
N PRO A 163 0.52 -21.51 -26.99
CA PRO A 163 0.56 -20.88 -28.31
C PRO A 163 -0.80 -20.36 -28.82
N GLU A 164 -1.90 -20.91 -28.32
CA GLU A 164 -3.24 -20.46 -28.69
C GLU A 164 -3.71 -19.23 -27.89
N LEU A 165 -2.96 -18.79 -26.86
CA LEU A 165 -3.40 -17.75 -25.94
C LEU A 165 -3.22 -16.35 -26.51
N SER A 166 -2.03 -16.01 -27.03
CA SER A 166 -1.75 -14.65 -27.53
C SER A 166 -2.73 -14.19 -28.61
N PRO A 167 -3.15 -15.01 -29.59
CA PRO A 167 -4.12 -14.60 -30.60
C PRO A 167 -5.52 -14.32 -30.05
N ALA A 168 -5.87 -14.90 -28.89
CA ALA A 168 -7.19 -14.81 -28.27
C ALA A 168 -7.35 -13.64 -27.31
N LEU A 169 -6.24 -12.98 -26.94
CA LEU A 169 -6.21 -11.90 -25.95
C LEU A 169 -5.93 -10.55 -26.62
N ILE A 170 -6.64 -9.52 -26.15
CA ILE A 170 -6.46 -8.12 -26.54
C ILE A 170 -6.31 -7.24 -25.29
N PRO A 171 -5.71 -6.04 -25.39
CA PRO A 171 -5.43 -5.18 -24.24
C PRO A 171 -6.69 -4.83 -23.43
N GLU A 172 -7.81 -4.62 -24.12
CA GLU A 172 -9.08 -4.20 -23.52
C GLU A 172 -9.72 -5.21 -22.58
N LEU A 173 -9.22 -6.45 -22.58
CA LEU A 173 -9.67 -7.49 -21.66
C LEU A 173 -9.15 -7.28 -20.23
N VAL A 174 -8.08 -6.50 -20.04
CA VAL A 174 -7.51 -6.25 -18.71
C VAL A 174 -8.39 -5.24 -17.96
N ILE A 175 -9.01 -5.67 -16.86
CA ILE A 175 -9.78 -4.76 -15.99
C ILE A 175 -8.82 -3.98 -15.10
N TYR A 176 -7.88 -4.66 -14.43
CA TYR A 176 -6.76 -4.00 -13.76
C TYR A 176 -5.59 -4.97 -13.60
N SER A 177 -4.37 -4.42 -13.49
CA SER A 177 -3.15 -5.16 -13.15
C SER A 177 -2.29 -4.32 -12.23
N THR A 178 -2.61 -4.29 -10.93
CA THR A 178 -1.95 -3.45 -9.92
C THR A 178 -1.91 -4.17 -8.57
N GLY A 179 -0.93 -3.89 -7.73
CA GLY A 179 -0.86 -4.47 -6.38
C GLY A 179 -0.61 -5.99 -6.38
N GLY A 180 0.11 -6.49 -7.39
CA GLY A 180 0.50 -7.91 -7.49
C GLY A 180 -0.62 -8.85 -7.94
N ASN A 181 -1.77 -8.33 -8.35
CA ASN A 181 -2.85 -9.12 -8.94
C ASN A 181 -3.32 -8.52 -10.28
N ILE A 182 -3.80 -9.39 -11.15
CA ILE A 182 -4.49 -9.09 -12.39
C ILE A 182 -5.91 -9.64 -12.34
N LEU A 183 -6.87 -8.83 -12.78
CA LEU A 183 -8.24 -9.24 -13.08
C LEU A 183 -8.49 -8.94 -14.56
N ALA A 184 -8.82 -9.96 -15.34
CA ALA A 184 -9.01 -9.82 -16.78
C ALA A 184 -10.14 -10.72 -17.30
N PHE A 185 -10.82 -10.23 -18.33
CA PHE A 185 -11.68 -11.05 -19.17
C PHE A 185 -10.84 -11.97 -20.07
N CYS A 186 -11.44 -13.04 -20.55
CA CYS A 186 -10.91 -13.87 -21.62
C CYS A 186 -12.03 -14.67 -22.29
N PRO A 187 -11.85 -15.17 -23.52
CA PRO A 187 -12.80 -16.09 -24.11
C PRO A 187 -12.94 -17.36 -23.24
N ALA A 188 -14.16 -17.89 -23.12
CA ALA A 188 -14.48 -18.95 -22.16
C ALA A 188 -13.67 -20.25 -22.33
N ALA A 189 -13.09 -20.49 -23.50
CA ALA A 189 -12.22 -21.63 -23.76
C ALA A 189 -10.85 -21.53 -23.08
N PHE A 190 -10.34 -20.32 -22.86
CA PHE A 190 -8.95 -20.05 -22.41
C PHE A 190 -8.81 -19.73 -20.92
N VAL A 191 -9.89 -19.83 -20.15
CA VAL A 191 -9.90 -19.51 -18.71
C VAL A 191 -8.83 -20.27 -17.94
N ASP A 192 -8.74 -21.59 -18.16
CA ASP A 192 -7.76 -22.43 -17.48
C ASP A 192 -6.34 -22.23 -18.03
N ASP A 193 -6.21 -22.00 -19.34
CA ASP A 193 -4.92 -21.76 -20.00
C ASP A 193 -4.29 -20.45 -19.51
N LEU A 194 -5.06 -19.35 -19.47
CA LEU A 194 -4.61 -18.07 -18.94
C LEU A 194 -4.24 -18.15 -17.46
N ALA A 195 -5.06 -18.82 -16.63
CA ALA A 195 -4.76 -18.99 -15.22
C ALA A 195 -3.48 -19.83 -15.01
N ASN A 196 -3.26 -20.88 -15.80
CA ASN A 196 -2.02 -21.67 -15.76
C ASN A 196 -0.81 -20.87 -16.26
N ALA A 197 -0.98 -20.03 -17.28
CA ALA A 197 0.07 -19.16 -17.81
C ALA A 197 0.55 -18.15 -16.76
N ILE A 198 -0.37 -17.51 -16.03
CA ILE A 198 -0.04 -16.58 -14.94
C ILE A 198 0.82 -17.27 -13.87
N GLU A 199 0.42 -18.45 -13.38
CA GLU A 199 1.18 -19.18 -12.37
C GLU A 199 2.53 -19.71 -12.89
N LYS A 200 2.56 -20.20 -14.13
CA LYS A 200 3.79 -20.67 -14.77
C LYS A 200 4.78 -19.53 -14.95
N ARG A 201 4.32 -18.31 -15.26
CA ARG A 201 5.19 -17.14 -15.43
C ARG A 201 5.86 -16.73 -14.13
N TYR A 202 5.11 -16.57 -13.04
CA TYR A 202 5.69 -16.29 -11.73
C TYR A 202 6.72 -17.34 -11.31
N THR A 203 6.39 -18.63 -11.50
CA THR A 203 7.32 -19.73 -11.18
C THR A 203 8.57 -19.69 -12.06
N HIS A 204 8.43 -19.42 -13.36
CA HIS A 204 9.55 -19.37 -14.29
C HIS A 204 10.52 -18.23 -13.98
N GLU A 205 10.00 -17.05 -13.63
CA GLU A 205 10.79 -15.84 -13.40
C GLU A 205 11.43 -15.81 -12.01
N THR A 206 10.68 -16.22 -10.99
CA THR A 206 11.12 -16.08 -9.59
C THR A 206 11.70 -17.36 -9.00
N LEU A 207 11.36 -18.53 -9.57
CA LEU A 207 11.61 -19.89 -9.07
C LEU A 207 10.97 -20.22 -7.70
N THR A 208 10.71 -19.22 -6.86
CA THR A 208 10.38 -19.40 -5.44
C THR A 208 9.25 -18.51 -4.93
N ALA A 209 8.74 -17.57 -5.72
CA ALA A 209 7.55 -16.84 -5.33
C ALA A 209 6.32 -17.74 -5.45
N ASN A 210 5.41 -17.65 -4.49
CA ASN A 210 4.11 -18.29 -4.59
C ASN A 210 3.20 -17.46 -5.48
N SER A 211 2.44 -18.09 -6.35
CA SER A 211 1.39 -17.43 -7.15
C SER A 211 0.12 -18.24 -7.13
N CYS A 212 -1.02 -17.61 -7.39
CA CYS A 212 -2.29 -18.29 -7.51
C CYS A 212 -3.10 -17.62 -8.62
N ALA A 213 -3.76 -18.40 -9.47
CA ALA A 213 -4.70 -17.90 -10.45
C ALA A 213 -5.90 -18.84 -10.60
N VAL A 214 -7.07 -18.22 -10.67
CA VAL A 214 -8.35 -18.90 -10.79
C VAL A 214 -9.19 -18.21 -11.85
N GLY A 215 -10.08 -18.96 -12.46
CA GLY A 215 -11.02 -18.39 -13.40
C GLY A 215 -12.35 -19.12 -13.37
N ALA A 216 -13.37 -18.44 -13.86
CA ALA A 216 -14.71 -18.97 -14.00
C ALA A 216 -15.39 -18.37 -15.24
N LYS A 217 -16.45 -19.02 -15.68
CA LYS A 217 -17.24 -18.65 -16.86
C LYS A 217 -18.57 -18.06 -16.40
N PHE A 218 -19.00 -16.98 -17.03
CA PHE A 218 -20.18 -16.21 -16.67
C PHE A 218 -20.97 -15.80 -17.90
N LYS A 219 -22.29 -15.63 -17.75
CA LYS A 219 -23.16 -15.06 -18.77
C LYS A 219 -23.04 -13.53 -18.79
N PRO A 220 -23.36 -12.86 -19.90
CA PRO A 220 -23.32 -11.39 -19.98
C PRO A 220 -24.13 -10.68 -18.90
N LEU A 221 -25.37 -11.15 -18.63
CA LEU A 221 -26.22 -10.56 -17.59
C LEU A 221 -25.64 -10.70 -16.17
N GLU A 222 -24.79 -11.70 -15.93
CA GLU A 222 -24.16 -11.89 -14.61
C GLU A 222 -23.14 -10.80 -14.30
N ILE A 223 -22.56 -10.15 -15.33
CA ILE A 223 -21.68 -8.99 -15.14
C ILE A 223 -22.43 -7.85 -14.47
N ARG A 224 -23.73 -7.70 -14.75
CA ARG A 224 -24.58 -6.63 -14.19
C ARG A 224 -25.26 -7.05 -12.89
N PHE A 225 -25.82 -8.26 -12.83
CA PHE A 225 -26.71 -8.69 -11.74
C PHE A 225 -26.10 -9.73 -10.79
N GLY A 226 -24.81 -10.05 -10.95
CA GLY A 226 -24.14 -11.11 -10.18
C GLY A 226 -24.55 -12.52 -10.64
N LEU A 227 -24.33 -13.53 -9.81
CA LEU A 227 -24.58 -14.92 -10.15
C LEU A 227 -26.07 -15.16 -10.42
N LEU A 228 -26.35 -15.69 -11.62
CA LEU A 228 -27.69 -16.03 -12.08
C LEU A 228 -27.85 -17.55 -12.21
N PRO A 229 -29.04 -18.08 -11.90
CA PRO A 229 -29.36 -19.49 -12.07
C PRO A 229 -29.50 -19.84 -13.56
N ASN A 230 -29.18 -21.09 -13.92
CA ASN A 230 -29.31 -21.56 -15.30
C ASN A 230 -30.75 -21.87 -15.71
N ILE A 231 -31.58 -22.29 -14.76
CA ILE A 231 -32.97 -22.67 -14.96
C ILE A 231 -33.79 -21.90 -13.93
N ILE A 232 -34.90 -21.30 -14.38
CA ILE A 232 -35.89 -20.68 -13.50
C ILE A 232 -36.91 -21.77 -13.15
N ASN A 233 -36.98 -22.10 -11.87
CA ASN A 233 -37.90 -23.09 -11.30
C ASN A 233 -38.31 -22.66 -9.88
N SER A 234 -39.20 -23.43 -9.24
CA SER A 234 -39.60 -23.20 -7.85
C SER A 234 -38.44 -23.16 -6.86
N ASP A 235 -37.29 -23.73 -7.23
CA ASP A 235 -36.11 -23.77 -6.37
C ASP A 235 -35.15 -22.58 -6.50
N THR A 236 -35.45 -21.67 -7.41
CA THR A 236 -34.54 -20.60 -7.81
C THR A 236 -34.35 -19.54 -6.73
N PHE A 237 -33.09 -19.21 -6.41
CA PHE A 237 -32.74 -18.26 -5.36
C PHE A 237 -32.63 -16.84 -5.90
N TRP A 238 -33.66 -16.01 -5.66
CA TRP A 238 -33.70 -14.58 -5.94
C TRP A 238 -34.21 -13.79 -4.72
N ILE A 239 -34.91 -12.66 -4.94
CA ILE A 239 -35.44 -11.80 -3.86
C ILE A 239 -36.47 -12.54 -3.00
N GLU A 240 -37.44 -13.23 -3.59
CA GLU A 240 -38.52 -13.89 -2.86
C GLU A 240 -37.99 -14.95 -1.89
N LYS A 241 -37.14 -15.88 -2.38
CA LYS A 241 -36.49 -16.88 -1.54
C LYS A 241 -35.55 -16.28 -0.50
N TYR A 242 -34.85 -15.20 -0.84
CA TYR A 242 -34.03 -14.47 0.13
C TYR A 242 -34.90 -13.93 1.28
N GLN A 243 -36.07 -13.35 0.95
CA GLN A 243 -37.01 -12.85 1.94
C GLN A 243 -37.63 -13.97 2.81
N GLN A 244 -37.80 -15.18 2.28
CA GLN A 244 -38.30 -16.32 3.06
C GLN A 244 -37.23 -16.93 3.98
N ASN A 245 -35.95 -16.87 3.59
CA ASN A 245 -34.84 -17.55 4.28
C ASN A 245 -33.91 -16.59 5.03
N GLN A 246 -34.39 -15.40 5.40
CA GLN A 246 -33.57 -14.33 6.00
C GLN A 246 -32.84 -14.75 7.27
N ASN A 247 -33.48 -15.58 8.09
CA ASN A 247 -32.94 -16.05 9.37
C ASN A 247 -32.02 -17.26 9.22
N HIS A 248 -31.85 -17.78 7.99
CA HIS A 248 -30.97 -18.92 7.77
C HIS A 248 -29.50 -18.48 7.93
N PRO A 249 -28.69 -19.16 8.76
CA PRO A 249 -27.31 -18.72 9.08
C PRO A 249 -26.45 -18.47 7.85
N LEU A 250 -26.55 -19.32 6.81
CA LEU A 250 -25.78 -19.15 5.57
C LEU A 250 -26.22 -17.93 4.75
N VAL A 251 -27.52 -17.64 4.71
CA VAL A 251 -28.08 -16.50 3.97
C VAL A 251 -27.71 -15.19 4.66
N SER A 252 -27.82 -15.18 6.00
CA SER A 252 -27.35 -14.07 6.84
C SER A 252 -25.85 -13.84 6.64
N ALA A 253 -25.00 -14.88 6.73
CA ALA A 253 -23.55 -14.73 6.54
C ALA A 253 -23.15 -14.25 5.13
N TYR A 254 -23.92 -14.60 4.10
CA TYR A 254 -23.60 -14.23 2.72
C TYR A 254 -24.09 -12.83 2.32
N PHE A 255 -25.26 -12.40 2.81
CA PHE A 255 -25.90 -11.15 2.40
C PHE A 255 -26.00 -10.08 3.51
N GLN A 256 -26.09 -10.44 4.79
CA GLN A 256 -26.24 -9.45 5.86
C GLN A 256 -24.87 -8.97 6.35
N GLN A 257 -24.55 -7.70 6.08
CA GLN A 257 -23.36 -7.05 6.64
C GLN A 257 -23.69 -5.94 7.65
N ASP A 258 -24.91 -5.39 7.66
CA ASP A 258 -25.31 -4.24 8.49
C ASP A 258 -26.82 -4.24 8.85
N LYS A 259 -27.22 -3.36 9.78
CA LYS A 259 -28.63 -3.01 10.12
C LYS A 259 -29.39 -2.26 8.99
N GLN A 260 -28.99 -2.43 7.74
CA GLN A 260 -29.62 -1.82 6.57
C GLN A 260 -30.91 -2.57 6.18
N PRO A 261 -31.81 -1.95 5.39
CA PRO A 261 -32.96 -2.64 4.80
C PRO A 261 -32.52 -3.89 4.01
N LEU A 262 -33.19 -5.02 4.25
CA LEU A 262 -32.82 -6.33 3.70
C LEU A 262 -32.67 -6.33 2.17
N LEU A 263 -33.58 -5.65 1.46
CA LEU A 263 -33.54 -5.56 0.00
C LEU A 263 -32.30 -4.81 -0.50
N LYS A 264 -31.82 -3.82 0.25
CA LYS A 264 -30.63 -3.05 -0.12
C LYS A 264 -29.37 -3.92 -0.04
N ASN A 265 -29.23 -4.71 1.04
CA ASN A 265 -28.13 -5.67 1.19
C ASN A 265 -28.07 -6.68 0.02
N PHE A 266 -29.23 -7.19 -0.42
CA PHE A 266 -29.31 -8.09 -1.57
C PHE A 266 -28.85 -7.40 -2.86
N LYS A 267 -29.37 -6.21 -3.14
CA LYS A 267 -29.04 -5.41 -4.34
C LYS A 267 -27.56 -5.03 -4.39
N GLU A 268 -26.97 -4.62 -3.27
CA GLU A 268 -25.55 -4.25 -3.18
C GLU A 268 -24.63 -5.45 -3.47
N ARG A 269 -25.04 -6.65 -3.04
CA ARG A 269 -24.28 -7.88 -3.29
C ARG A 269 -24.43 -8.38 -4.72
N LYS A 270 -25.63 -8.28 -5.31
CA LYS A 270 -26.00 -8.80 -6.64
C LYS A 270 -25.55 -7.86 -7.76
N THR A 271 -24.23 -7.72 -7.87
CA THR A 271 -23.52 -6.90 -8.85
C THR A 271 -22.27 -7.64 -9.34
N PHE A 272 -21.42 -7.00 -10.12
CA PHE A 272 -20.11 -7.56 -10.51
C PHE A 272 -19.27 -8.02 -9.29
N ASN A 273 -19.49 -7.41 -8.11
CA ASN A 273 -18.86 -7.82 -6.84
C ASN A 273 -19.15 -9.25 -6.43
N GLU A 274 -20.27 -9.84 -6.85
CA GLU A 274 -20.54 -11.25 -6.57
C GLU A 274 -19.58 -12.15 -7.36
N LEU A 275 -19.31 -11.79 -8.62
CA LEU A 275 -18.38 -12.53 -9.48
C LEU A 275 -16.95 -12.43 -8.95
N ALA A 276 -16.52 -11.20 -8.64
CA ALA A 276 -15.23 -10.94 -8.01
C ALA A 276 -15.12 -11.67 -6.65
N GLY A 277 -16.18 -11.68 -5.84
CA GLY A 277 -16.24 -12.40 -4.58
C GLY A 277 -16.13 -13.92 -4.73
N LYS A 278 -16.78 -14.49 -5.75
CA LYS A 278 -16.65 -15.92 -6.09
C LYS A 278 -15.21 -16.25 -6.49
N LEU A 279 -14.59 -15.45 -7.35
CA LEU A 279 -13.19 -15.63 -7.72
C LEU A 279 -12.24 -15.49 -6.53
N ALA A 280 -12.45 -14.50 -5.65
CA ALA A 280 -11.66 -14.34 -4.44
C ALA A 280 -11.77 -15.56 -3.49
N SER A 281 -12.95 -16.16 -3.39
CA SER A 281 -13.15 -17.40 -2.64
C SER A 281 -12.39 -18.58 -3.26
N LEU A 282 -12.51 -18.78 -4.58
CA LEU A 282 -11.76 -19.81 -5.31
C LEU A 282 -10.24 -19.61 -5.21
N PHE A 283 -9.79 -18.36 -5.29
CA PHE A 283 -8.39 -17.99 -5.15
C PHE A 283 -7.85 -18.38 -3.77
N ASN A 284 -8.60 -18.13 -2.70
CA ASN A 284 -8.23 -18.54 -1.35
C ASN A 284 -8.21 -20.06 -1.19
N GLN A 285 -9.16 -20.78 -1.78
CA GLN A 285 -9.17 -22.25 -1.78
C GLN A 285 -7.93 -22.81 -2.49
N ARG A 286 -7.62 -22.33 -3.69
CA ARG A 286 -6.45 -22.76 -4.46
C ARG A 286 -5.14 -22.37 -3.75
N ARG A 287 -5.07 -21.19 -3.14
CA ARG A 287 -3.94 -20.73 -2.31
C ARG A 287 -3.69 -21.63 -1.09
N ASN A 288 -4.74 -22.25 -0.55
CA ASN A 288 -4.64 -23.21 0.55
C ASN A 288 -4.30 -24.64 0.10
N GLY A 289 -4.16 -24.88 -1.21
CA GLY A 289 -3.76 -26.16 -1.77
C GLY A 289 -4.94 -27.05 -2.20
N ASN A 290 -6.16 -26.52 -2.20
CA ASN A 290 -7.33 -27.29 -2.64
C ASN A 290 -7.34 -27.42 -4.17
N GLN A 291 -7.63 -28.62 -4.67
CA GLN A 291 -7.94 -28.83 -6.08
C GLN A 291 -9.35 -28.31 -6.36
N LEU A 292 -9.47 -27.45 -7.38
CA LEU A 292 -10.75 -26.86 -7.75
C LEU A 292 -11.55 -27.84 -8.63
N PRO A 293 -12.87 -28.01 -8.38
CA PRO A 293 -13.71 -28.89 -9.19
C PRO A 293 -13.67 -28.47 -10.67
N GLY A 294 -13.44 -29.44 -11.57
CA GLY A 294 -13.45 -29.21 -13.02
C GLY A 294 -12.15 -28.63 -13.61
N SER A 295 -11.11 -28.39 -12.82
CA SER A 295 -9.82 -27.88 -13.29
C SER A 295 -8.74 -28.98 -13.23
N ASN A 296 -8.31 -29.49 -14.38
CA ASN A 296 -7.23 -30.49 -14.48
C ASN A 296 -5.83 -29.85 -14.59
N ARG A 297 -5.64 -28.68 -13.95
CA ARG A 297 -4.42 -27.87 -14.03
C ARG A 297 -3.34 -28.37 -13.07
N PRO A 298 -2.04 -28.30 -13.43
CA PRO A 298 -0.96 -28.62 -12.52
C PRO A 298 -0.97 -27.75 -11.25
N LEU A 299 -0.44 -28.28 -10.16
CA LEU A 299 -0.22 -27.55 -8.90
C LEU A 299 1.05 -26.67 -9.01
N ARG A 300 0.96 -25.57 -9.78
CA ARG A 300 2.02 -24.54 -9.87
C ARG A 300 1.91 -23.47 -8.78
N CYS A 301 0.90 -23.55 -7.92
CA CYS A 301 0.68 -22.57 -6.85
C CYS A 301 1.73 -22.62 -5.74
N TYR A 302 2.51 -23.70 -5.69
CA TYR A 302 3.68 -23.84 -4.83
C TYR A 302 4.92 -24.04 -5.70
N PRO A 303 5.99 -23.25 -5.49
CA PRO A 303 7.26 -23.50 -6.16
C PRO A 303 7.82 -24.86 -5.74
N ALA A 304 8.69 -25.43 -6.58
CA ALA A 304 9.38 -26.68 -6.25
C ALA A 304 10.20 -26.50 -4.96
N ILE A 305 10.00 -27.40 -3.99
CA ILE A 305 10.83 -27.44 -2.79
C ILE A 305 12.20 -27.97 -3.22
N PHE A 306 13.23 -27.13 -3.14
CA PHE A 306 14.61 -27.58 -3.32
C PHE A 306 15.02 -28.38 -2.09
N GLU A 307 15.36 -29.65 -2.31
CA GLU A 307 15.83 -30.53 -1.25
C GLU A 307 17.10 -29.96 -0.60
N THR A 308 17.07 -29.82 0.72
CA THR A 308 18.15 -29.21 1.49
C THR A 308 19.07 -30.28 2.05
N HIS A 309 19.96 -30.83 1.22
CA HIS A 309 20.98 -31.76 1.72
C HIS A 309 21.92 -31.03 2.72
N PRO A 310 22.18 -31.58 3.93
CA PRO A 310 22.92 -30.88 4.99
C PRO A 310 24.36 -30.48 4.66
N TYR A 311 24.99 -31.11 3.65
CA TYR A 311 26.39 -30.90 3.29
C TYR A 311 26.57 -29.97 2.09
N LEU A 312 25.49 -29.52 1.44
CA LEU A 312 25.59 -28.59 0.32
C LEU A 312 25.83 -27.17 0.82
N LYS A 313 26.74 -26.46 0.15
CA LYS A 313 27.02 -25.05 0.40
C LYS A 313 25.73 -24.24 0.20
N ARG A 314 25.46 -23.32 1.12
CA ARG A 314 24.31 -22.43 1.07
C ARG A 314 24.67 -21.07 0.49
N ASP A 315 23.71 -20.44 -0.18
CA ASP A 315 23.80 -19.03 -0.51
C ASP A 315 23.65 -18.16 0.77
N GLU A 316 24.15 -16.92 0.70
CA GLU A 316 24.24 -16.05 1.88
C GLU A 316 22.92 -15.37 2.24
N GLY A 317 22.04 -15.19 1.25
CA GLY A 317 20.72 -14.56 1.43
C GLY A 317 19.67 -15.55 1.91
N ASP A 318 19.19 -16.39 0.98
CA ASP A 318 17.96 -17.19 1.16
C ASP A 318 18.22 -18.60 1.73
N ARG A 319 19.47 -18.94 2.03
CA ARG A 319 19.96 -20.24 2.53
C ARG A 319 19.59 -21.45 1.66
N ARG A 320 19.52 -21.26 0.33
CA ARG A 320 19.32 -22.30 -0.68
C ARG A 320 20.64 -22.91 -1.11
N CYS A 321 20.60 -24.01 -1.85
CA CYS A 321 21.81 -24.60 -2.43
C CYS A 321 22.47 -23.58 -3.37
N ALA A 322 23.71 -23.21 -3.08
CA ALA A 322 24.46 -22.29 -3.91
C ALA A 322 24.91 -23.00 -5.19
N ILE A 323 24.78 -22.31 -6.32
CA ILE A 323 25.23 -22.81 -7.64
C ILE A 323 26.53 -22.14 -8.08
N THR A 324 26.85 -20.96 -7.53
CA THR A 324 27.99 -20.16 -7.95
C THR A 324 28.45 -19.21 -6.84
N GLN A 325 29.70 -18.77 -6.93
CA GLN A 325 30.30 -17.74 -6.09
C GLN A 325 30.67 -16.55 -6.97
N ALA A 326 30.23 -15.35 -6.62
CA ALA A 326 30.61 -14.11 -7.30
C ALA A 326 32.01 -13.65 -6.86
N LYS A 327 33.00 -14.51 -7.10
CA LYS A 327 34.38 -14.34 -6.64
C LYS A 327 35.10 -13.27 -7.44
N THR A 328 35.74 -12.35 -6.72
CA THR A 328 36.59 -11.30 -7.28
C THR A 328 37.85 -11.92 -7.88
N ASP A 329 38.13 -11.56 -9.13
CA ASP A 329 39.35 -11.99 -9.81
C ASP A 329 40.52 -11.10 -9.34
N PRO A 330 41.68 -11.67 -8.98
CA PRO A 330 42.88 -10.89 -8.66
C PRO A 330 43.32 -9.95 -9.79
N GLU A 331 43.06 -10.31 -11.05
CA GLU A 331 43.45 -9.54 -12.23
C GLU A 331 42.36 -8.57 -12.70
N ASP A 332 41.08 -8.84 -12.41
CA ASP A 332 39.94 -7.98 -12.75
C ASP A 332 38.92 -7.90 -11.61
N SER A 333 39.03 -6.85 -10.80
CA SER A 333 38.12 -6.58 -9.68
C SER A 333 36.66 -6.30 -10.11
N THR A 334 36.37 -6.17 -11.40
CA THR A 334 35.01 -6.00 -11.94
C THR A 334 34.27 -7.32 -12.16
N ILE A 335 34.95 -8.46 -12.00
CA ILE A 335 34.36 -9.80 -12.22
C ILE A 335 33.60 -10.31 -11.00
N GLY A 336 33.94 -9.88 -9.79
CA GLY A 336 33.30 -10.34 -8.56
C GLY A 336 32.50 -9.27 -7.83
N LEU A 337 31.93 -9.66 -6.70
CA LEU A 337 31.25 -8.75 -5.78
C LEU A 337 31.99 -8.67 -4.44
N PRO A 338 31.90 -7.53 -3.72
CA PRO A 338 32.53 -7.38 -2.42
C PRO A 338 32.14 -8.50 -1.45
N GLY A 339 33.14 -9.17 -0.88
CA GLY A 339 32.95 -10.28 0.06
C GLY A 339 32.78 -11.66 -0.60
N ASP A 340 32.92 -11.76 -1.93
CA ASP A 340 32.81 -12.99 -2.71
C ASP A 340 31.58 -13.86 -2.35
N PRO A 341 30.35 -13.30 -2.41
CA PRO A 341 29.15 -13.98 -1.91
C PRO A 341 28.77 -15.19 -2.76
N TRP A 342 28.15 -16.17 -2.09
CA TRP A 342 27.56 -17.35 -2.73
C TRP A 342 26.10 -17.09 -3.10
N PHE A 343 25.70 -17.49 -4.31
CA PHE A 343 24.34 -17.33 -4.82
C PHE A 343 23.71 -18.65 -5.25
N SER A 344 22.40 -18.77 -4.98
CA SER A 344 21.50 -19.66 -5.71
C SER A 344 21.01 -18.93 -6.96
N GLU A 345 20.38 -19.65 -7.90
CA GLU A 345 19.83 -19.00 -9.09
C GLU A 345 18.81 -17.91 -8.72
N ALA A 346 17.93 -18.18 -7.75
CA ALA A 346 16.93 -17.22 -7.30
C ALA A 346 17.56 -15.96 -6.69
N SER A 347 18.57 -16.11 -5.81
CA SER A 347 19.23 -14.95 -5.21
C SER A 347 20.12 -14.20 -6.21
N ALA A 348 20.72 -14.89 -7.19
CA ALA A 348 21.45 -14.25 -8.29
C ALA A 348 20.51 -13.37 -9.14
N ARG A 349 19.33 -13.88 -9.53
CA ARG A 349 18.32 -13.11 -10.26
C ARG A 349 17.86 -11.88 -9.47
N LYS A 350 17.54 -12.05 -8.18
CA LYS A 350 17.19 -10.93 -7.27
C LYS A 350 18.33 -9.90 -7.21
N ARG A 351 19.58 -10.33 -7.09
CA ARG A 351 20.74 -9.42 -7.03
C ARG A 351 20.92 -8.62 -8.32
N LEU A 352 20.84 -9.28 -9.48
CA LEU A 352 20.99 -8.64 -10.79
C LEU A 352 19.89 -7.60 -11.03
N VAL A 353 18.63 -8.00 -10.84
CA VAL A 353 17.48 -7.08 -10.97
C VAL A 353 17.61 -5.89 -10.01
N GLY A 354 18.14 -6.12 -8.80
CA GLY A 354 18.41 -5.07 -7.83
C GLY A 354 19.48 -4.06 -8.28
N GLN A 355 20.47 -4.48 -9.08
CA GLN A 355 21.46 -3.57 -9.68
C GLN A 355 20.82 -2.72 -10.79
N ILE A 356 20.04 -3.35 -11.67
CA ILE A 356 19.34 -2.68 -12.78
C ILE A 356 18.34 -1.65 -12.24
N ALA A 357 17.47 -2.07 -11.31
CA ALA A 357 16.47 -1.22 -10.68
C ALA A 357 17.07 -0.01 -9.92
N LYS A 358 18.38 -0.06 -9.61
CA LYS A 358 19.11 1.05 -8.97
C LYS A 358 19.97 1.88 -9.91
N ARG A 359 19.93 1.60 -11.21
CA ARG A 359 20.85 2.20 -12.20
C ARG A 359 22.30 2.12 -11.70
N ASP A 360 22.63 1.00 -11.06
CA ASP A 360 23.95 0.74 -10.50
C ASP A 360 24.88 0.31 -11.64
N ASN A 361 25.77 1.22 -12.04
CA ASN A 361 26.74 1.00 -13.12
C ASN A 361 27.88 0.01 -12.75
N SER A 362 27.77 -0.69 -11.62
CA SER A 362 28.67 -1.81 -11.31
C SER A 362 28.58 -2.91 -12.37
N SER A 363 29.71 -3.58 -12.61
CA SER A 363 29.82 -4.63 -13.62
C SER A 363 28.88 -5.80 -13.35
N GLN A 364 28.21 -6.28 -14.40
CA GLN A 364 27.34 -7.47 -14.36
C GLN A 364 28.08 -8.76 -14.77
N LYS A 365 29.38 -8.70 -15.08
CA LYS A 365 30.20 -9.87 -15.47
C LYS A 365 30.14 -11.03 -14.48
N TRP A 366 29.93 -10.74 -13.20
CA TRP A 366 29.77 -11.76 -12.16
C TRP A 366 28.58 -12.69 -12.45
N TYR A 367 27.52 -12.16 -13.06
CA TYR A 367 26.34 -12.91 -13.45
C TYR A 367 26.57 -13.67 -14.76
N GLU A 368 27.21 -13.06 -15.75
CA GLU A 368 27.55 -13.71 -17.03
C GLU A 368 28.39 -14.98 -16.82
N LYS A 369 29.35 -14.94 -15.90
CA LYS A 369 30.22 -16.08 -15.52
C LYS A 369 29.43 -17.27 -14.97
N THR A 370 28.21 -17.07 -14.49
CA THR A 370 27.37 -18.17 -13.97
C THR A 370 26.89 -19.11 -15.07
N GLY A 371 26.87 -18.67 -16.34
CA GLY A 371 26.36 -19.45 -17.46
C GLY A 371 24.84 -19.64 -17.47
N LEU A 372 24.10 -18.90 -16.63
CA LEU A 372 22.64 -18.91 -16.63
C LEU A 372 22.11 -18.29 -17.93
N THR A 373 21.10 -18.92 -18.53
CA THR A 373 20.46 -18.44 -19.76
C THR A 373 19.35 -17.43 -19.51
N TRP A 374 18.91 -17.26 -18.26
CA TRP A 374 17.85 -16.34 -17.89
C TRP A 374 18.28 -14.89 -18.08
N GLN A 375 17.38 -14.07 -18.62
CA GLN A 375 17.62 -12.65 -18.88
C GLN A 375 16.67 -11.78 -18.06
N PRO A 376 17.14 -10.65 -17.50
CA PRO A 376 16.33 -9.80 -16.64
C PRO A 376 15.32 -8.91 -17.38
N GLY A 377 15.50 -8.68 -18.68
CA GLY A 377 14.71 -7.71 -19.45
C GLY A 377 14.94 -6.29 -18.94
N GLU A 378 16.14 -5.75 -19.15
CA GLU A 378 16.60 -4.50 -18.51
C GLU A 378 15.65 -3.32 -18.80
N ASP A 379 15.19 -3.17 -20.03
CA ASP A 379 14.28 -2.09 -20.47
C ASP A 379 12.90 -2.14 -19.79
N ALA A 380 12.55 -3.29 -19.18
CA ALA A 380 11.31 -3.47 -18.45
C ALA A 380 11.41 -3.12 -16.96
N ILE A 381 12.61 -2.90 -16.44
CA ILE A 381 12.81 -2.66 -15.00
C ILE A 381 12.98 -1.15 -14.77
N GLU A 382 11.93 -0.51 -14.28
CA GLU A 382 11.95 0.92 -13.97
C GLU A 382 12.34 1.20 -12.49
N SER A 383 13.27 2.15 -12.28
CA SER A 383 13.64 2.62 -10.94
C SER A 383 12.55 3.52 -10.34
N TRP A 384 12.22 3.31 -9.07
CA TRP A 384 11.37 4.24 -8.30
C TRP A 384 11.93 5.66 -8.24
N VAL A 385 13.26 5.82 -8.28
CA VAL A 385 13.86 7.17 -8.29
C VAL A 385 13.66 7.84 -9.65
N ASN A 386 13.64 7.07 -10.74
CA ASN A 386 13.31 7.63 -12.07
C ASN A 386 11.88 8.21 -12.09
N LYS A 387 10.90 7.46 -11.56
CA LYS A 387 9.52 7.94 -11.43
C LYS A 387 9.42 9.19 -10.55
N PHE A 388 10.17 9.22 -9.45
CA PHE A 388 10.26 10.40 -8.58
C PHE A 388 10.88 11.61 -9.29
N GLU A 389 11.94 11.41 -10.09
CA GLU A 389 12.56 12.46 -10.91
C GLU A 389 11.59 13.01 -11.96
N GLN A 390 10.81 12.15 -12.62
CA GLN A 390 9.74 12.57 -13.55
C GLN A 390 8.68 13.42 -12.84
N PHE A 391 8.20 12.98 -11.68
CA PHE A 391 7.26 13.75 -10.86
C PHE A 391 7.80 15.14 -10.48
N LEU A 392 9.10 15.22 -10.16
CA LEU A 392 9.79 16.47 -9.87
C LEU A 392 9.90 17.42 -11.08
N HIS A 393 9.95 16.89 -12.30
CA HIS A 393 9.94 17.69 -13.52
C HIS A 393 8.55 18.25 -13.82
N ASP A 394 7.51 17.46 -13.62
CA ASP A 394 6.13 17.83 -13.94
C ASP A 394 5.53 18.84 -12.94
N THR A 395 6.04 18.86 -11.71
CA THR A 395 5.48 19.69 -10.63
C THR A 395 6.53 20.65 -10.06
N PRO A 396 6.24 21.97 -9.96
CA PRO A 396 7.19 22.92 -9.40
C PRO A 396 7.40 22.68 -7.90
N HIS A 397 8.57 22.13 -7.53
CA HIS A 397 8.91 21.79 -6.16
C HIS A 397 10.13 22.55 -5.61
N LYS A 398 10.11 22.80 -4.29
CA LYS A 398 11.26 23.36 -3.54
C LYS A 398 12.40 22.37 -3.32
N TYR A 399 12.20 21.09 -3.67
CA TYR A 399 13.18 20.02 -3.48
C TYR A 399 14.55 20.32 -4.13
N TYR A 400 14.53 20.93 -5.32
CA TYR A 400 15.73 21.40 -6.01
C TYR A 400 16.32 22.69 -5.43
N GLY A 401 15.75 23.28 -4.38
CA GLY A 401 16.23 24.50 -3.76
C GLY A 401 17.70 24.39 -3.34
N LYS A 402 18.08 23.25 -2.75
CA LYS A 402 19.46 22.96 -2.36
C LYS A 402 20.38 22.68 -3.55
N ILE A 403 19.89 21.96 -4.57
CA ILE A 403 20.64 21.73 -5.82
C ILE A 403 20.94 23.06 -6.51
N ARG A 404 19.96 23.97 -6.56
CA ARG A 404 20.11 25.31 -7.13
C ARG A 404 21.07 26.17 -6.30
N SER A 405 20.97 26.16 -4.97
CA SER A 405 21.91 26.92 -4.13
C SER A 405 23.35 26.45 -4.25
N GLU A 406 23.55 25.15 -4.51
CA GLU A 406 24.86 24.52 -4.69
C GLU A 406 25.32 24.50 -6.16
N ASN A 407 24.60 25.15 -7.08
CA ASN A 407 24.86 25.16 -8.53
C ASN A 407 25.06 23.75 -9.13
N LEU A 408 24.34 22.76 -8.61
CA LEU A 408 24.42 21.37 -9.06
C LEU A 408 23.41 21.11 -10.18
N HIS A 409 23.76 20.30 -11.16
CA HIS A 409 22.79 19.80 -12.14
C HIS A 409 22.00 18.61 -11.52
N PRO A 410 20.66 18.52 -11.67
CA PRO A 410 19.85 17.43 -11.11
C PRO A 410 20.39 16.03 -11.40
N SER A 411 20.88 15.77 -12.62
CA SER A 411 21.44 14.47 -13.03
C SER A 411 22.72 14.05 -12.28
N ARG A 412 23.32 14.94 -11.47
CA ARG A 412 24.46 14.58 -10.60
C ARG A 412 24.02 13.95 -9.29
N VAL A 413 22.73 14.04 -8.93
CA VAL A 413 22.19 13.38 -7.75
C VAL A 413 21.83 11.95 -8.11
N LYS A 414 22.37 11.01 -7.34
CA LYS A 414 22.25 9.58 -7.59
C LYS A 414 21.35 8.92 -6.55
N GLU A 415 21.08 7.64 -6.76
CA GLU A 415 20.31 6.84 -5.82
C GLU A 415 21.17 6.36 -4.64
N ALA A 416 20.55 6.13 -3.49
CA ALA A 416 21.21 5.47 -2.36
C ALA A 416 21.38 3.96 -2.65
N LEU A 417 22.62 3.48 -2.59
CA LEU A 417 22.98 2.08 -2.82
C LEU A 417 22.92 1.26 -1.53
N SER A 418 23.08 1.89 -0.36
CA SER A 418 23.02 1.23 0.95
C SER A 418 22.16 1.98 1.96
N VAL A 419 21.71 1.27 2.99
CA VAL A 419 20.95 1.86 4.12
C VAL A 419 21.82 2.85 4.92
N ARG A 420 23.14 2.63 4.96
CA ARG A 420 24.09 3.52 5.66
C ARG A 420 24.15 4.91 5.06
N GLU A 421 24.04 5.00 3.73
CA GLU A 421 24.01 6.27 3.02
C GLU A 421 22.76 7.10 3.34
N ILE A 422 21.62 6.43 3.59
CA ILE A 422 20.39 7.08 4.07
C ILE A 422 20.56 7.52 5.52
N GLY A 423 21.18 6.68 6.36
CA GLY A 423 21.48 7.00 7.76
C GLY A 423 22.45 8.17 7.93
N ASP A 424 23.34 8.40 6.96
CA ASP A 424 24.22 9.57 6.94
C ASP A 424 23.44 10.87 6.70
N ALA A 425 22.27 10.86 6.06
CA ALA A 425 21.49 12.07 5.88
C ALA A 425 20.74 12.51 7.16
N SER A 426 20.65 11.63 8.17
CA SER A 426 19.95 11.92 9.44
C SER A 426 20.77 12.85 10.33
N ILE A 427 20.08 13.71 11.10
CA ILE A 427 20.70 14.56 12.14
C ILE A 427 21.49 13.70 13.12
N THR A 428 20.87 12.64 13.63
CA THR A 428 21.58 11.61 14.40
C THR A 428 22.06 10.56 13.42
N LYS A 429 23.36 10.59 13.13
CA LYS A 429 24.03 9.66 12.21
C LYS A 429 23.87 8.21 12.65
N GLY A 430 23.83 7.29 11.69
CA GLY A 430 23.72 5.85 11.94
C GLY A 430 22.30 5.35 12.21
N PHE A 431 21.29 6.22 12.07
CA PHE A 431 19.88 5.87 12.28
C PHE A 431 19.06 6.12 11.02
N VAL A 432 18.17 5.18 10.76
CA VAL A 432 17.19 5.21 9.67
C VAL A 432 15.81 4.93 10.23
N ALA A 433 14.79 5.20 9.42
CA ALA A 433 13.43 4.82 9.74
C ALA A 433 12.81 4.00 8.62
N TYR A 434 12.12 2.93 9.03
CA TYR A 434 11.26 2.14 8.17
C TYR A 434 9.83 2.67 8.33
N ILE A 435 9.22 3.08 7.22
CA ILE A 435 7.83 3.52 7.16
C ILE A 435 7.06 2.44 6.40
N TYR A 436 5.96 2.00 6.99
CA TYR A 436 5.07 1.05 6.35
C TYR A 436 3.62 1.52 6.46
N ALA A 437 3.00 1.87 5.33
CA ALA A 437 1.67 2.47 5.27
C ALA A 437 0.73 1.61 4.41
N ASP A 438 -0.52 1.49 4.84
CA ASP A 438 -1.51 0.63 4.18
C ASP A 438 -2.91 1.27 4.29
N GLY A 439 -3.67 1.17 3.20
CA GLY A 439 -5.04 1.66 3.07
C GLY A 439 -6.03 1.14 4.12
N ASN A 440 -6.85 2.06 4.62
CA ASN A 440 -7.97 1.75 5.51
C ASN A 440 -9.24 1.54 4.69
N ASN A 441 -9.99 0.49 5.04
CA ASN A 441 -11.34 0.22 4.52
C ASN A 441 -11.46 0.00 2.98
N MET A 442 -10.37 -0.32 2.28
CA MET A 442 -10.39 -0.56 0.83
C MET A 442 -11.36 -1.68 0.43
N GLY A 443 -11.25 -2.86 1.05
CA GLY A 443 -12.15 -3.98 0.75
C GLY A 443 -13.62 -3.71 1.08
N GLY A 444 -13.89 -2.94 2.13
CA GLY A 444 -15.26 -2.54 2.50
C GLY A 444 -15.86 -1.55 1.50
N TYR A 445 -15.04 -0.65 0.95
CA TYR A 445 -15.46 0.27 -0.11
C TYR A 445 -15.75 -0.48 -1.42
N ILE A 446 -14.85 -1.40 -1.82
CA ILE A 446 -15.04 -2.25 -3.00
C ILE A 446 -16.37 -3.01 -2.92
N GLN A 447 -16.68 -3.61 -1.78
CA GLN A 447 -17.90 -4.41 -1.62
C GLN A 447 -19.20 -3.60 -1.69
N LYS A 448 -19.21 -2.34 -1.24
CA LYS A 448 -20.43 -1.53 -1.07
C LYS A 448 -20.66 -0.55 -2.21
N GLU A 449 -19.60 0.07 -2.70
CA GLU A 449 -19.69 1.24 -3.59
C GLU A 449 -19.43 0.89 -5.06
N ILE A 450 -18.55 -0.10 -5.32
CA ILE A 450 -18.17 -0.48 -6.69
C ILE A 450 -19.19 -1.48 -7.25
N LYS A 451 -19.76 -1.23 -8.43
CA LYS A 451 -20.86 -2.08 -8.97
C LYS A 451 -20.54 -2.75 -10.30
N ASN A 452 -19.69 -2.14 -11.12
CA ASN A 452 -19.37 -2.59 -12.47
C ASN A 452 -17.84 -2.65 -12.69
N PRO A 453 -17.37 -3.32 -13.77
CA PRO A 453 -15.94 -3.44 -14.06
C PRO A 453 -15.22 -2.09 -14.32
N GLU A 454 -15.90 -1.11 -14.91
CA GLU A 454 -15.36 0.23 -15.17
C GLU A 454 -15.02 0.98 -13.88
N ASP A 455 -15.88 0.88 -12.87
CA ASP A 455 -15.68 1.43 -11.54
C ASP A 455 -14.49 0.77 -10.84
N TYR A 456 -14.30 -0.55 -11.02
CA TYR A 456 -13.11 -1.27 -10.52
C TYR A 456 -11.83 -0.70 -11.13
N GLN A 457 -11.82 -0.51 -12.45
CA GLN A 457 -10.66 0.01 -13.17
C GLN A 457 -10.35 1.44 -12.74
N LYS A 458 -11.37 2.31 -12.63
CA LYS A 458 -11.22 3.68 -12.15
C LYS A 458 -10.70 3.72 -10.72
N PHE A 459 -11.31 2.93 -9.82
CA PHE A 459 -10.90 2.86 -8.41
C PHE A 459 -9.44 2.39 -8.26
N SER A 460 -9.04 1.34 -8.96
CA SER A 460 -7.65 0.84 -8.95
C SER A 460 -6.65 1.90 -9.37
N ARG A 461 -6.91 2.63 -10.47
CA ARG A 461 -6.08 3.77 -10.91
C ARG A 461 -6.08 4.90 -9.89
N ASP A 462 -7.24 5.23 -9.34
CA ASP A 462 -7.37 6.34 -8.40
C ASP A 462 -6.60 6.13 -7.11
N ILE A 463 -6.64 4.91 -6.58
CA ILE A 463 -5.86 4.52 -5.39
C ILE A 463 -4.37 4.47 -5.70
N PHE A 464 -3.96 3.83 -6.79
CA PHE A 464 -2.54 3.75 -7.15
C PHE A 464 -1.92 5.14 -7.32
N ASP A 465 -2.59 6.03 -8.06
CA ASP A 465 -2.17 7.42 -8.23
C ASP A 465 -2.06 8.18 -6.90
N ALA A 466 -3.05 8.02 -6.02
CA ALA A 466 -3.07 8.70 -4.73
C ALA A 466 -1.93 8.21 -3.83
N THR A 467 -1.72 6.90 -3.79
CA THR A 467 -0.62 6.27 -3.04
C THR A 467 0.73 6.77 -3.56
N GLU A 468 1.00 6.65 -4.85
CA GLU A 468 2.27 7.05 -5.45
C GLU A 468 2.56 8.55 -5.28
N LYS A 469 1.61 9.42 -5.66
CA LYS A 469 1.79 10.87 -5.59
C LYS A 469 1.89 11.37 -4.15
N SER A 470 1.22 10.73 -3.18
CA SER A 470 1.33 11.10 -1.77
C SER A 470 2.73 10.83 -1.21
N VAL A 471 3.36 9.72 -1.61
CA VAL A 471 4.75 9.40 -1.25
C VAL A 471 5.69 10.43 -1.85
N TYR A 472 5.59 10.72 -3.14
CA TYR A 472 6.45 11.71 -3.78
C TYR A 472 6.26 13.11 -3.18
N ALA A 473 5.01 13.53 -2.92
CA ALA A 473 4.74 14.79 -2.23
C ALA A 473 5.37 14.86 -0.83
N ALA A 474 5.34 13.76 -0.07
CA ALA A 474 5.97 13.70 1.25
C ALA A 474 7.50 13.76 1.18
N LEU A 475 8.12 13.03 0.24
CA LEU A 475 9.57 13.03 0.04
C LEU A 475 10.05 14.41 -0.43
N THR A 476 9.35 15.03 -1.39
CA THR A 476 9.72 16.36 -1.91
C THR A 476 9.59 17.49 -0.89
N LYS A 477 8.69 17.35 0.08
CA LYS A 477 8.43 18.35 1.12
C LYS A 477 9.46 18.33 2.25
N HIS A 478 9.94 17.15 2.62
CA HIS A 478 10.74 16.97 3.85
C HIS A 478 12.18 16.58 3.63
N LEU A 479 12.50 16.01 2.47
CA LEU A 479 13.87 15.62 2.14
C LEU A 479 14.50 16.63 1.20
N GLU A 480 15.82 16.65 1.22
CA GLU A 480 16.65 17.39 0.27
C GLU A 480 17.80 16.47 -0.15
N PRO A 481 18.40 16.70 -1.32
CA PRO A 481 19.61 16.02 -1.72
C PRO A 481 20.72 16.13 -0.68
N HIS A 482 21.41 15.02 -0.45
CA HIS A 482 22.43 14.89 0.59
C HIS A 482 23.79 14.60 -0.02
N LYS A 483 24.82 15.31 0.45
CA LYS A 483 26.21 15.08 0.07
C LYS A 483 26.79 14.01 0.98
N LEU A 484 27.25 12.91 0.40
CA LEU A 484 27.83 11.81 1.17
C LEU A 484 29.07 12.25 1.93
N ASN A 485 29.26 11.69 3.12
CA ASN A 485 30.50 11.86 3.85
C ASN A 485 31.71 11.20 3.12
N PRO A 486 32.95 11.64 3.40
CA PRO A 486 34.13 11.12 2.71
C PRO A 486 34.36 9.61 2.84
N SER A 487 33.97 9.01 3.97
CA SER A 487 34.14 7.58 4.23
C SER A 487 33.27 6.74 3.29
N LEU A 488 31.98 7.07 3.19
CA LEU A 488 31.03 6.37 2.31
C LEU A 488 31.32 6.66 0.83
N GLN A 489 31.82 7.86 0.52
CA GLN A 489 32.27 8.18 -0.83
C GLN A 489 33.44 7.27 -1.27
N ALA A 490 34.38 7.00 -0.36
CA ALA A 490 35.49 6.07 -0.62
C ALA A 490 34.99 4.64 -0.85
N GLU A 491 33.95 4.18 -0.15
CA GLU A 491 33.32 2.87 -0.39
C GLU A 491 32.75 2.75 -1.81
N ARG A 492 32.22 3.83 -2.37
CA ARG A 492 31.77 3.90 -3.78
C ARG A 492 32.92 4.00 -4.80
N LYS A 493 34.18 4.03 -4.36
CA LYS A 493 35.38 4.19 -5.21
C LYS A 493 35.29 5.40 -6.16
N SER A 494 34.70 6.51 -5.69
CA SER A 494 34.52 7.72 -6.49
C SER A 494 35.42 8.86 -6.02
N GLU A 495 36.27 9.36 -6.91
CA GLU A 495 37.10 10.54 -6.67
C GLU A 495 36.27 11.84 -6.64
N LYS A 496 35.09 11.84 -7.27
CA LYS A 496 34.19 13.00 -7.32
C LYS A 496 33.14 12.93 -6.21
N GLU A 497 32.78 14.11 -5.71
CA GLU A 497 31.70 14.29 -4.74
C GLU A 497 30.40 13.67 -5.24
N ILE A 498 29.76 12.88 -4.37
CA ILE A 498 28.50 12.19 -4.66
C ILE A 498 27.38 12.83 -3.86
N TRP A 499 26.33 13.20 -4.60
CA TRP A 499 25.06 13.62 -4.04
C TRP A 499 24.05 12.51 -4.22
N ILE A 500 23.20 12.30 -3.22
CA ILE A 500 22.17 11.28 -3.26
C ILE A 500 20.79 11.82 -2.91
N HIS A 501 19.76 11.12 -3.40
CA HIS A 501 18.43 11.15 -2.83
C HIS A 501 18.42 10.27 -1.57
N PRO A 502 18.25 10.83 -0.36
CA PRO A 502 18.43 10.08 0.88
C PRO A 502 17.16 9.30 1.26
N PHE A 503 16.67 8.44 0.37
CA PHE A 503 15.54 7.56 0.65
C PHE A 503 15.63 6.28 -0.17
N GLU A 504 14.89 5.28 0.27
CA GLU A 504 14.66 4.04 -0.45
C GLU A 504 13.16 3.74 -0.50
N ILE A 505 12.64 3.48 -1.71
CA ILE A 505 11.30 2.94 -1.89
C ILE A 505 11.43 1.44 -2.12
N LEU A 506 10.95 0.64 -1.16
CA LEU A 506 10.99 -0.82 -1.29
C LEU A 506 9.82 -1.34 -2.11
N THR A 507 8.62 -0.83 -1.86
CA THR A 507 7.42 -1.19 -2.62
C THR A 507 6.37 -0.08 -2.52
N ILE A 508 5.65 0.16 -3.63
CA ILE A 508 4.40 0.91 -3.70
C ILE A 508 3.43 0.04 -4.50
N GLY A 509 2.52 -0.65 -3.82
CA GLY A 509 1.65 -1.65 -4.41
C GLY A 509 0.18 -1.36 -4.10
N GLY A 510 -0.53 -0.74 -5.05
CA GLY A 510 -1.95 -0.38 -4.87
C GLY A 510 -2.15 0.58 -3.70
N ASP A 511 -2.51 0.05 -2.54
CA ASP A 511 -2.71 0.77 -1.28
C ASP A 511 -1.61 0.56 -0.23
N ASP A 512 -0.59 -0.26 -0.53
CA ASP A 512 0.50 -0.62 0.38
C ASP A 512 1.82 0.09 0.01
N VAL A 513 2.54 0.62 1.00
CA VAL A 513 3.76 1.43 0.81
C VAL A 513 4.80 1.09 1.85
N MET A 514 6.03 0.77 1.43
CA MET A 514 7.17 0.59 2.32
C MET A 514 8.40 1.39 1.89
N LEU A 515 8.94 2.17 2.82
CA LEU A 515 10.02 3.14 2.57
C LEU A 515 11.10 3.05 3.66
N ILE A 516 12.33 3.40 3.31
CA ILE A 516 13.41 3.69 4.25
C ILE A 516 13.83 5.15 4.07
N VAL A 517 13.83 5.91 5.16
CA VAL A 517 14.15 7.35 5.14
C VAL A 517 15.07 7.72 6.31
N PRO A 518 15.64 8.93 6.36
CA PRO A 518 16.41 9.40 7.48
C PRO A 518 15.53 9.52 8.74
N ALA A 519 16.07 9.14 9.89
CA ALA A 519 15.30 8.99 11.12
C ALA A 519 14.61 10.28 11.61
N ASP A 520 15.22 11.43 11.39
CA ASP A 520 14.72 12.76 11.79
C ASP A 520 13.51 13.23 11.00
N LYS A 521 13.33 12.75 9.76
CA LYS A 521 12.22 13.13 8.88
C LYS A 521 11.09 12.12 8.84
N ALA A 522 11.27 10.97 9.47
CA ALA A 522 10.36 9.83 9.37
C ALA A 522 8.91 10.15 9.74
N LEU A 523 8.69 10.80 10.88
CA LEU A 523 7.34 11.14 11.35
C LEU A 523 6.68 12.26 10.54
N GLU A 524 7.46 13.24 10.05
CA GLU A 524 6.97 14.31 9.17
C GLU A 524 6.49 13.74 7.83
N ILE A 525 7.28 12.80 7.27
CA ILE A 525 6.96 12.06 6.05
C ILE A 525 5.71 11.21 6.25
N ALA A 526 5.66 10.38 7.30
CA ALA A 526 4.50 9.53 7.59
C ALA A 526 3.20 10.33 7.74
N LYS A 527 3.25 11.47 8.44
CA LYS A 527 2.11 12.40 8.54
C LYS A 527 1.66 12.89 7.16
N THR A 528 2.61 13.31 6.34
CA THR A 528 2.31 13.93 5.04
C THR A 528 1.79 12.93 4.03
N ILE A 529 2.26 11.68 4.05
CA ILE A 529 1.71 10.59 3.21
C ILE A 529 0.20 10.46 3.47
N GLY A 530 -0.21 10.37 4.73
CA GLY A 530 -1.62 10.26 5.09
C GLY A 530 -2.46 11.48 4.66
N GLU A 531 -1.95 12.69 4.91
CA GLU A 531 -2.66 13.94 4.56
C GLU A 531 -2.79 14.12 3.03
N GLU A 532 -1.72 13.87 2.28
CA GLU A 532 -1.72 14.01 0.82
C GLU A 532 -2.57 12.93 0.16
N PHE A 533 -2.59 11.71 0.69
CA PHE A 533 -3.46 10.64 0.20
C PHE A 533 -4.94 11.05 0.29
N GLU A 534 -5.39 11.52 1.46
CA GLU A 534 -6.76 12.00 1.66
C GLU A 534 -7.07 13.21 0.76
N ARG A 535 -6.13 14.16 0.65
CA ARG A 535 -6.29 15.36 -0.20
C ARG A 535 -6.42 15.01 -1.69
N ILE A 536 -5.59 14.11 -2.21
CA ILE A 536 -5.61 13.72 -3.62
C ILE A 536 -6.92 13.02 -3.96
N LEU A 537 -7.41 12.11 -3.10
CA LEU A 537 -8.69 11.44 -3.32
C LEU A 537 -9.88 12.40 -3.28
N LEU A 538 -9.89 13.35 -2.34
CA LEU A 538 -10.95 14.39 -2.31
C LEU A 538 -10.95 15.26 -3.56
N ASN A 539 -9.78 15.54 -4.16
CA ASN A 539 -9.68 16.29 -5.41
C ASN A 539 -10.16 15.51 -6.65
N LYS A 540 -10.23 14.18 -6.58
CA LYS A 540 -10.73 13.33 -7.70
C LYS A 540 -12.27 13.32 -7.80
N GLY A 541 -12.97 13.94 -6.85
CA GLY A 541 -14.40 14.20 -6.90
C GLY A 541 -15.15 13.84 -5.61
N GLU A 542 -16.45 14.14 -5.58
CA GLU A 542 -17.32 13.88 -4.42
C GLU A 542 -17.47 12.39 -4.08
N THR A 543 -17.08 11.48 -4.97
CA THR A 543 -17.19 10.01 -4.80
C THR A 543 -16.52 9.52 -3.50
N TYR A 544 -15.39 10.12 -3.11
CA TYR A 544 -14.61 9.73 -1.93
C TYR A 544 -14.92 10.56 -0.68
N LYS A 545 -15.77 11.58 -0.78
CA LYS A 545 -16.13 12.43 0.36
C LYS A 545 -17.15 11.73 1.25
N THR A 546 -17.11 11.98 2.56
CA THR A 546 -18.15 11.52 3.48
C THR A 546 -19.03 12.67 3.95
N ASP A 547 -20.31 12.38 4.16
CA ASP A 547 -21.26 13.31 4.77
C ASP A 547 -21.28 13.22 6.31
N GLN A 548 -20.53 12.27 6.89
CA GLN A 548 -20.49 12.05 8.33
C GLN A 548 -19.51 13.02 9.00
N THR A 549 -19.98 13.71 10.04
CA THR A 549 -19.15 14.56 10.90
C THR A 549 -18.76 13.79 12.17
N TYR A 550 -17.64 14.19 12.78
CA TYR A 550 -17.17 13.63 14.04
C TYR A 550 -16.92 14.72 15.08
N ILE A 551 -16.87 14.31 16.36
CA ILE A 551 -16.63 15.20 17.49
C ILE A 551 -15.12 15.20 17.80
N ALA A 552 -14.45 16.33 17.52
CA ALA A 552 -13.00 16.46 17.62
C ALA A 552 -12.47 16.24 19.04
N GLU A 553 -13.19 16.68 20.08
CA GLU A 553 -12.76 16.57 21.48
C GLU A 553 -12.77 15.14 22.03
N ILE A 554 -13.44 14.22 21.33
CA ILE A 554 -13.48 12.80 21.67
C ILE A 554 -12.41 12.04 20.89
N VAL A 555 -12.24 12.38 19.61
CA VAL A 555 -11.31 11.68 18.71
C VAL A 555 -9.85 12.08 18.96
N HIS A 556 -9.58 13.36 19.18
CA HIS A 556 -8.23 13.89 19.35
C HIS A 556 -7.95 14.24 20.81
N ARG A 557 -6.79 13.80 21.30
CA ARG A 557 -6.21 14.19 22.59
C ARG A 557 -5.50 15.55 22.53
N TYR A 558 -5.01 15.91 21.34
CA TYR A 558 -4.38 17.20 21.09
C TYR A 558 -5.43 18.23 20.70
N HIS A 559 -5.55 19.29 21.49
CA HIS A 559 -6.52 20.36 21.30
C HIS A 559 -5.83 21.64 20.81
N CYS A 560 -6.22 22.17 19.66
CA CYS A 560 -5.75 23.45 19.15
C CYS A 560 -6.92 24.44 19.03
N GLN A 561 -6.63 25.75 19.04
CA GLN A 561 -7.63 26.80 18.87
C GLN A 561 -8.12 26.92 17.42
N GLU A 562 -7.38 26.36 16.46
CA GLU A 562 -7.79 26.29 15.05
C GLU A 562 -8.96 25.30 14.90
N GLN A 563 -10.03 25.72 14.20
CA GLN A 563 -11.15 24.83 13.87
C GLN A 563 -10.65 23.71 12.98
N ILE A 564 -10.73 22.47 13.47
CA ILE A 564 -10.44 21.27 12.69
C ILE A 564 -11.65 21.05 11.77
N PRO A 565 -11.49 21.02 10.44
CA PRO A 565 -12.59 20.75 9.53
C PRO A 565 -13.07 19.31 9.75
N THR A 566 -14.20 19.14 10.44
CA THR A 566 -14.80 17.84 10.78
C THR A 566 -15.77 17.33 9.73
N ASP A 567 -16.09 18.17 8.74
CA ASP A 567 -17.03 17.97 7.64
C ASP A 567 -16.36 17.58 6.31
N GLN A 568 -15.04 17.71 6.20
CA GLN A 568 -14.27 17.42 4.99
C GLN A 568 -13.44 16.14 5.13
N GLN A 569 -14.07 15.02 5.53
CA GLN A 569 -13.35 13.75 5.65
C GLN A 569 -13.42 12.93 4.35
N CYS A 570 -12.34 12.20 4.09
CA CYS A 570 -12.32 11.17 3.06
C CYS A 570 -12.87 9.84 3.63
N LYS A 571 -13.63 9.10 2.82
CA LYS A 571 -14.11 7.74 3.13
C LYS A 571 -12.96 6.73 3.28
N LEU A 572 -11.80 7.06 2.69
CA LEU A 572 -10.60 6.23 2.64
C LEU A 572 -9.42 7.02 3.22
N SER A 573 -8.54 6.32 3.92
CA SER A 573 -7.35 6.91 4.54
C SER A 573 -6.23 5.87 4.62
N MET A 574 -5.07 6.24 5.16
CA MET A 574 -3.96 5.32 5.38
C MET A 574 -3.60 5.20 6.86
N SER A 575 -3.31 3.98 7.31
CA SER A 575 -2.64 3.75 8.58
C SER A 575 -1.15 3.54 8.34
N THR A 576 -0.29 4.04 9.23
CA THR A 576 1.17 3.96 9.06
C THR A 576 1.86 3.44 10.33
N GLY A 577 2.80 2.52 10.17
CA GLY A 577 3.77 2.11 11.19
C GLY A 577 5.15 2.73 10.89
N VAL A 578 5.81 3.28 11.90
CA VAL A 578 7.15 3.88 11.76
C VAL A 578 8.13 3.30 12.79
N LEU A 579 9.19 2.64 12.33
CA LEU A 579 10.26 2.14 13.18
C LEU A 579 11.53 2.97 12.95
N ILE A 580 11.99 3.68 13.97
CA ILE A 580 13.31 4.34 13.97
C ILE A 580 14.33 3.38 14.58
N THR A 581 15.41 3.07 13.87
CA THR A 581 16.43 2.12 14.34
C THR A 581 17.81 2.35 13.74
N ALA A 582 18.81 1.63 14.23
CA ALA A 582 20.18 1.70 13.72
C ALA A 582 20.27 1.08 12.31
N GLU A 583 21.13 1.64 11.47
CA GLU A 583 21.29 1.27 10.05
C GLU A 583 21.76 -0.17 9.80
N ASP A 584 22.31 -0.84 10.82
CA ASP A 584 22.79 -2.23 10.78
C ASP A 584 21.71 -3.26 11.15
N THR A 585 20.52 -2.80 11.53
CA THR A 585 19.39 -3.67 11.89
C THR A 585 18.95 -4.48 10.67
N PRO A 586 18.85 -5.83 10.77
CA PRO A 586 18.41 -6.66 9.66
C PRO A 586 17.01 -6.26 9.14
N ILE A 587 16.87 -6.15 7.81
CA ILE A 587 15.67 -5.61 7.17
C ILE A 587 14.43 -6.46 7.47
N TYR A 588 14.54 -7.78 7.42
CA TYR A 588 13.41 -8.68 7.74
C TYR A 588 12.91 -8.48 9.18
N TYR A 589 13.80 -8.14 10.11
CA TYR A 589 13.45 -7.87 11.50
C TYR A 589 12.79 -6.50 11.64
N ALA A 590 13.33 -5.48 10.95
CA ALA A 590 12.75 -4.15 10.89
C ALA A 590 11.34 -4.17 10.26
N GLU A 591 11.14 -4.89 9.16
CA GLU A 591 9.82 -5.09 8.52
C GLU A 591 8.83 -5.69 9.53
N LYS A 592 9.21 -6.78 10.21
CA LYS A 592 8.34 -7.47 11.15
C LYS A 592 7.85 -6.55 12.27
N LEU A 593 8.73 -5.71 12.81
CA LEU A 593 8.37 -4.73 13.84
C LEU A 593 7.49 -3.61 13.28
N THR A 594 7.84 -3.08 12.09
CA THR A 594 7.07 -2.01 11.45
C THR A 594 5.65 -2.47 11.08
N ASN A 595 5.49 -3.71 10.63
CA ASN A 595 4.20 -4.35 10.37
C ASN A 595 3.36 -4.55 11.65
N GLN A 596 3.99 -4.79 12.81
CA GLN A 596 3.26 -4.80 14.08
C GLN A 596 2.74 -3.41 14.46
N LEU A 597 3.54 -2.36 14.23
CA LEU A 597 3.13 -0.98 14.44
C LEU A 597 1.98 -0.59 13.50
N LEU A 598 2.06 -0.94 12.20
CA LEU A 598 0.99 -0.73 11.24
C LEU A 598 -0.32 -1.39 11.70
N LYS A 599 -0.27 -2.64 12.16
CA LYS A 599 -1.45 -3.35 12.69
C LYS A 599 -2.04 -2.64 13.92
N SER A 600 -1.20 -2.07 14.77
CA SER A 600 -1.65 -1.27 15.92
C SER A 600 -2.32 0.03 15.48
N ALA A 601 -1.75 0.74 14.51
CA ALA A 601 -2.35 1.94 13.90
C ALA A 601 -3.72 1.64 13.28
N LYS A 602 -3.83 0.54 12.50
CA LYS A 602 -5.11 0.07 11.93
C LYS A 602 -6.15 -0.27 12.98
N LYS A 603 -5.73 -0.89 14.10
CA LYS A 603 -6.63 -1.17 15.22
C LYS A 603 -7.24 0.12 15.76
N ARG A 604 -6.42 1.16 15.97
CA ARG A 604 -6.89 2.48 16.40
C ARG A 604 -7.83 3.13 15.39
N ALA A 605 -7.51 3.07 14.10
CA ALA A 605 -8.39 3.61 13.04
C ALA A 605 -9.77 2.91 13.06
N LYS A 606 -9.81 1.59 13.24
CA LYS A 606 -11.06 0.83 13.35
C LYS A 606 -11.89 1.20 14.59
N GLU A 607 -11.23 1.49 15.72
CA GLU A 607 -11.89 1.97 16.94
C GLU A 607 -12.49 3.37 16.72
N LEU A 608 -11.73 4.29 16.12
CA LEU A 608 -12.18 5.67 15.86
C LEU A 608 -13.28 5.77 14.80
N LYS A 609 -13.38 4.78 13.89
CA LYS A 609 -14.48 4.68 12.92
C LYS A 609 -15.86 4.59 13.60
N LYS A 610 -15.93 4.04 14.81
CA LYS A 610 -17.17 4.02 15.61
C LYS A 610 -17.63 5.42 16.03
N CYS A 611 -16.69 6.36 16.13
CA CYS A 611 -16.95 7.77 16.40
C CYS A 611 -17.01 8.61 15.10
N HIS A 612 -17.30 7.98 13.96
CA HIS A 612 -17.39 8.60 12.62
C HIS A 612 -16.10 9.25 12.09
N TYR A 613 -14.95 8.97 12.69
CA TYR A 613 -13.66 9.43 12.18
C TYR A 613 -13.10 8.46 11.14
N SER A 614 -12.78 8.99 9.96
CA SER A 614 -12.26 8.20 8.83
C SER A 614 -10.83 8.53 8.43
N GLY A 615 -10.17 9.45 9.14
CA GLY A 615 -8.80 9.87 8.84
C GLY A 615 -7.71 8.87 9.24
N GLY A 616 -6.49 9.12 8.77
CA GLY A 616 -5.32 8.26 9.00
C GLY A 616 -4.83 8.23 10.45
N THR A 617 -4.07 7.18 10.77
CA THR A 617 -3.42 6.97 12.07
C THR A 617 -1.98 6.52 11.91
N VAL A 618 -1.12 6.86 12.87
CA VAL A 618 0.31 6.53 12.85
C VAL A 618 0.71 5.94 14.20
N ASP A 619 1.38 4.80 14.18
CA ASP A 619 2.07 4.24 15.33
C ASP A 619 3.57 4.22 15.08
N PHE A 620 4.38 4.48 16.10
CA PHE A 620 5.83 4.46 15.96
C PHE A 620 6.55 3.87 17.17
N LEU A 621 7.81 3.51 16.94
CA LEU A 621 8.74 3.05 17.98
C LEU A 621 10.16 3.46 17.64
N VAL A 622 10.90 3.92 18.65
CA VAL A 622 12.33 4.22 18.53
C VAL A 622 13.13 3.10 19.21
N MET A 623 13.97 2.43 18.44
CA MET A 623 14.81 1.33 18.90
C MET A 623 16.29 1.71 18.80
N LYS A 624 16.90 1.99 19.96
CA LYS A 624 18.34 2.32 20.08
C LYS A 624 19.28 1.11 20.01
N SER A 625 18.78 -0.09 20.26
CA SER A 625 19.53 -1.35 20.16
C SER A 625 18.59 -2.49 19.77
N VAL A 626 19.07 -3.41 18.94
CA VAL A 626 18.36 -4.62 18.48
C VAL A 626 17.96 -5.53 19.65
N THR A 627 18.71 -5.52 20.75
CA THR A 627 18.44 -6.36 21.93
C THR A 627 17.23 -5.93 22.77
N MET A 628 16.60 -4.80 22.45
CA MET A 628 15.52 -4.27 23.29
C MET A 628 14.19 -5.04 23.17
N ILE A 629 13.97 -5.85 22.13
CA ILE A 629 12.67 -6.50 21.88
C ILE A 629 12.85 -7.96 21.46
N SER A 630 12.28 -8.89 22.24
CA SER A 630 12.38 -10.33 21.97
C SER A 630 11.61 -10.77 20.72
N SER A 631 10.52 -10.08 20.34
CA SER A 631 9.85 -10.15 19.01
C SER A 631 8.47 -9.46 18.94
N ASN A 632 7.83 -9.11 20.08
CA ASN A 632 6.46 -8.60 20.12
C ASN A 632 6.35 -7.22 20.81
N ILE A 633 5.91 -6.21 20.05
CA ILE A 633 5.77 -4.83 20.52
C ILE A 633 4.60 -4.68 21.51
N SER A 634 3.50 -5.40 21.29
CA SER A 634 2.33 -5.34 22.17
C SER A 634 2.67 -5.86 23.57
N GLU A 635 3.41 -6.98 23.63
CA GLU A 635 3.88 -7.55 24.89
C GLU A 635 4.88 -6.63 25.58
N PHE A 636 5.84 -6.08 24.84
CA PHE A 636 6.79 -5.08 25.35
C PHE A 636 6.06 -3.86 25.95
N ARG A 637 5.03 -3.34 25.27
CA ARG A 637 4.22 -2.21 25.77
C ARG A 637 3.41 -2.57 27.01
N THR A 638 2.88 -3.79 27.08
CA THR A 638 2.06 -4.24 28.20
C THR A 638 2.90 -4.52 29.44
N ASN A 639 4.00 -5.25 29.28
CA ASN A 639 4.85 -5.67 30.41
C ASN A 639 5.85 -4.57 30.82
N GLY A 640 6.40 -3.85 29.84
CA GLY A 640 7.46 -2.86 30.06
C GLY A 640 6.94 -1.43 30.23
N LEU A 641 5.88 -1.05 29.51
CA LEU A 641 5.40 0.34 29.45
C LEU A 641 4.04 0.58 30.10
N THR A 642 3.43 -0.44 30.70
CA THR A 642 2.17 -0.30 31.43
C THR A 642 2.39 -0.75 32.87
N LYS A 643 2.00 0.09 33.83
CA LYS A 643 2.07 -0.22 35.26
C LYS A 643 0.65 -0.29 35.82
N SER A 644 0.35 -1.41 36.48
CA SER A 644 -0.90 -1.63 37.21
C SER A 644 -0.58 -2.37 38.51
N GLY A 645 -0.85 -1.75 39.66
CA GLY A 645 -0.75 -2.38 40.98
C GLY A 645 -2.13 -2.68 41.57
N GLN A 646 -2.20 -3.59 42.55
CA GLN A 646 -3.43 -3.81 43.33
C GLN A 646 -3.87 -2.50 44.00
N GLY A 647 -5.08 -2.03 43.71
CA GLY A 647 -5.62 -0.76 44.22
C GLY A 647 -5.09 0.52 43.56
N GLN A 648 -4.16 0.45 42.59
CA GLN A 648 -3.58 1.62 41.93
C GLN A 648 -4.19 1.88 40.54
N GLN A 649 -4.18 3.15 40.12
CA GLN A 649 -4.58 3.57 38.77
C GLN A 649 -3.65 2.96 37.71
N LYS A 650 -4.18 2.64 36.53
CA LYS A 650 -3.40 2.10 35.41
C LYS A 650 -2.61 3.23 34.74
N LEU A 651 -1.29 3.12 34.70
CA LEU A 651 -0.40 4.10 34.09
C LEU A 651 0.23 3.54 32.82
N LYS A 652 -0.04 4.16 31.69
CA LYS A 652 0.50 3.83 30.37
C LYS A 652 1.58 4.86 30.02
N LEU A 653 2.83 4.42 29.86
CA LEU A 653 3.99 5.30 29.68
C LEU A 653 4.21 5.77 28.24
N TYR A 654 3.19 5.66 27.39
CA TYR A 654 3.21 6.00 25.97
C TYR A 654 1.79 6.35 25.53
N ALA A 655 1.63 7.13 24.46
CA ALA A 655 0.30 7.45 23.94
C ALA A 655 0.03 6.88 22.54
N ALA A 656 1.04 6.41 21.79
CA ALA A 656 0.79 5.81 20.48
C ALA A 656 -0.25 4.67 20.53
N PRO A 657 -1.04 4.44 19.44
CA PRO A 657 -1.03 5.17 18.16
C PRO A 657 -1.66 6.57 18.20
N TYR A 658 -1.33 7.42 17.21
CA TYR A 658 -1.77 8.81 17.05
C TYR A 658 -2.62 9.01 15.79
N THR A 659 -3.56 9.96 15.78
CA THR A 659 -4.16 10.50 14.53
C THR A 659 -3.18 11.42 13.81
N LEU A 660 -3.38 11.71 12.52
CA LEU A 660 -2.52 12.64 11.76
C LEU A 660 -2.44 14.03 12.42
N HIS A 661 -3.57 14.51 12.94
CA HIS A 661 -3.64 15.77 13.70
C HIS A 661 -2.82 15.71 15.00
N GLU A 662 -2.98 14.65 15.80
CA GLU A 662 -2.22 14.48 17.05
C GLU A 662 -0.72 14.32 16.79
N LEU A 663 -0.33 13.63 15.72
CA LEU A 663 1.08 13.49 15.33
C LEU A 663 1.68 14.88 15.00
N GLY A 664 0.93 15.74 14.31
CA GLY A 664 1.31 17.14 14.12
C GLY A 664 1.52 17.89 15.44
N GLY A 665 0.65 17.68 16.42
CA GLY A 665 0.80 18.22 17.78
C GLY A 665 2.04 17.69 18.49
N LEU A 666 2.36 16.40 18.35
CA LEU A 666 3.52 15.77 18.97
C LEU A 666 4.82 16.37 18.41
N LEU A 667 4.90 16.53 17.08
CA LEU A 667 6.04 17.15 16.41
C LEU A 667 6.23 18.62 16.84
N LYS A 668 5.13 19.39 16.92
CA LYS A 668 5.15 20.77 17.44
C LYS A 668 5.67 20.80 18.89
N THR A 669 5.17 19.91 19.74
CA THR A 669 5.58 19.82 21.15
C THR A 669 7.07 19.47 21.29
N ALA A 670 7.55 18.51 20.50
CA ALA A 670 8.95 18.11 20.48
C ALA A 670 9.88 19.26 20.02
N GLN A 671 9.47 20.02 18.99
CA GLN A 671 10.21 21.20 18.55
C GLN A 671 10.25 22.27 19.65
N THR A 672 9.12 22.53 20.32
CA THR A 672 9.06 23.49 21.43
C THR A 672 10.04 23.11 22.54
N LEU A 673 10.19 21.83 22.90
CA LEU A 673 11.16 21.39 23.91
C LEU A 673 12.61 21.73 23.57
N ILE A 674 12.93 21.76 22.28
CA ILE A 674 14.28 22.10 21.80
C ILE A 674 14.48 23.61 21.74
N ASP A 675 13.45 24.33 21.28
CA ASP A 675 13.48 25.79 21.17
C ASP A 675 13.58 26.44 22.56
N VAL A 676 12.96 25.85 23.59
CA VAL A 676 13.07 26.30 25.00
C VAL A 676 14.34 25.79 25.71
N GLU A 677 15.19 25.05 25.01
CA GLU A 677 16.43 24.46 25.54
C GLU A 677 16.21 23.64 26.83
N PHE A 678 15.16 22.82 26.85
CA PHE A 678 14.83 22.01 28.04
C PHE A 678 16.03 21.11 28.42
N PRO A 679 16.50 21.12 29.68
CA PRO A 679 17.70 20.38 30.07
C PRO A 679 17.58 18.87 29.83
N LYS A 680 18.50 18.29 29.06
CA LYS A 680 18.49 16.85 28.72
C LYS A 680 18.48 15.95 29.96
N SER A 681 19.25 16.31 31.00
CA SER A 681 19.30 15.56 32.26
C SER A 681 17.94 15.47 32.95
N GLN A 682 17.19 16.59 32.99
CA GLN A 682 15.85 16.64 33.56
C GLN A 682 14.85 15.85 32.71
N LEU A 683 14.97 15.90 31.39
CA LEU A 683 14.13 15.14 30.47
C LEU A 683 14.31 13.62 30.64
N TYR A 684 15.55 13.12 30.77
CA TYR A 684 15.80 11.71 31.13
C TYR A 684 15.33 11.38 32.54
N GLN A 685 15.43 12.32 33.48
CA GLN A 685 14.94 12.12 34.84
C GLN A 685 13.41 11.97 34.88
N ILE A 686 12.67 12.78 34.12
CA ILE A 686 11.20 12.65 33.99
C ILE A 686 10.82 11.25 33.54
N ARG A 687 11.53 10.66 32.56
CA ARG A 687 11.28 9.28 32.11
C ARG A 687 11.34 8.26 33.26
N SER A 688 12.34 8.37 34.14
CA SER A 688 12.44 7.49 35.32
C SER A 688 11.35 7.81 36.35
N LEU A 689 10.97 9.07 36.52
CA LEU A 689 9.95 9.49 37.48
C LEU A 689 8.54 9.05 37.07
N LEU A 690 8.24 8.98 35.78
CA LEU A 690 6.98 8.43 35.25
C LEU A 690 6.76 6.98 35.72
N GLU A 691 7.84 6.19 35.86
CA GLU A 691 7.78 4.80 36.33
C GLU A 691 7.51 4.69 37.85
N ARG A 692 7.79 5.75 38.62
CA ARG A 692 7.63 5.78 40.08
C ARG A 692 6.21 6.14 40.54
N GLY A 693 5.38 6.67 39.64
CA GLY A 693 3.97 6.93 39.89
C GLY A 693 3.49 8.33 39.47
N LYS A 694 2.16 8.47 39.39
CA LYS A 694 1.48 9.66 38.87
C LYS A 694 1.88 10.94 39.62
N GLN A 695 1.72 10.96 40.94
CA GLN A 695 1.95 12.16 41.77
C GLN A 695 3.42 12.60 41.74
N THR A 696 4.35 11.65 41.81
CA THR A 696 5.79 11.90 41.73
C THR A 696 6.16 12.57 40.41
N ALA A 697 5.63 12.07 39.29
CA ALA A 697 5.88 12.66 37.98
C ALA A 697 5.30 14.08 37.85
N ILE A 698 4.07 14.32 38.33
CA ILE A 698 3.43 15.65 38.30
C ILE A 698 4.24 16.68 39.08
N LEU A 699 4.61 16.36 40.33
CA LEU A 699 5.36 17.28 41.19
C LEU A 699 6.71 17.68 40.55
N ASN A 700 7.47 16.70 40.07
CA ASN A 700 8.80 16.94 39.51
C ASN A 700 8.74 17.64 38.15
N TYR A 701 7.78 17.29 37.28
CA TYR A 701 7.57 18.00 36.03
C TYR A 701 7.32 19.50 36.28
N ARG A 702 6.40 19.81 37.20
CA ARG A 702 6.09 21.21 37.56
C ARG A 702 7.29 21.92 38.15
N TYR A 703 8.06 21.23 39.01
CA TYR A 703 9.30 21.77 39.57
C TYR A 703 10.31 22.13 38.47
N PHE A 704 10.54 21.24 37.49
CA PHE A 704 11.44 21.52 36.37
C PHE A 704 10.90 22.65 35.49
N ARG A 705 9.60 22.67 35.19
CA ARG A 705 8.96 23.71 34.40
C ARG A 705 9.12 25.10 35.00
N VAL A 706 8.90 25.27 36.32
CA VAL A 706 9.07 26.58 36.99
C VAL A 706 10.53 27.03 37.06
N ARG A 707 11.49 26.10 37.02
CA ARG A 707 12.93 26.40 37.04
C ARG A 707 13.54 26.63 35.66
N LEU A 708 12.74 26.61 34.59
CA LEU A 708 13.22 27.06 33.29
C LEU A 708 13.56 28.55 33.37
N ASN A 709 14.76 28.91 32.90
CA ASN A 709 15.36 30.24 33.09
C ASN A 709 14.56 31.40 32.46
N ASN A 710 13.71 31.12 31.46
CA ASN A 710 12.97 32.12 30.72
C ASN A 710 11.44 31.97 30.95
N LYS A 711 10.75 33.06 31.32
CA LYS A 711 9.28 33.09 31.44
C LYS A 711 8.57 32.79 30.13
N GLU A 712 9.15 33.19 28.99
CA GLU A 712 8.61 32.87 27.67
C GLU A 712 8.70 31.36 27.41
N ALA A 713 9.80 30.71 27.77
CA ALA A 713 9.95 29.26 27.66
C ALA A 713 8.91 28.50 28.51
N GLN A 714 8.64 28.99 29.73
CA GLN A 714 7.59 28.44 30.58
C GLN A 714 6.21 28.57 29.93
N LYS A 715 5.91 29.75 29.40
CA LYS A 715 4.64 30.03 28.73
C LYS A 715 4.48 29.19 27.46
N SER A 716 5.51 29.07 26.62
CA SER A 716 5.49 28.23 25.43
C SER A 716 5.23 26.76 25.76
N LEU A 717 5.84 26.21 26.81
CA LEU A 717 5.58 24.84 27.23
C LEU A 717 4.19 24.67 27.83
N GLU A 718 3.71 25.65 28.59
CA GLU A 718 2.34 25.66 29.10
C GLU A 718 1.31 25.69 27.97
N ASP A 719 1.53 26.55 26.97
CA ASP A 719 0.61 26.76 25.86
C ASP A 719 0.65 25.61 24.84
N GLU A 720 1.81 25.02 24.54
CA GLU A 720 1.93 23.95 23.53
C GLU A 720 1.77 22.53 24.10
N PHE A 721 2.17 22.29 25.35
CA PHE A 721 2.06 20.97 25.97
C PHE A 721 0.89 20.90 26.97
N GLU A 722 0.92 21.71 28.02
CA GLU A 722 0.01 21.53 29.16
C GLU A 722 -1.46 21.78 28.79
N LYS A 723 -1.75 22.92 28.15
CA LYS A 723 -3.12 23.31 27.76
C LYS A 723 -3.67 22.47 26.61
N LYS A 724 -2.81 21.97 25.71
CA LYS A 724 -3.25 21.24 24.52
C LYS A 724 -3.38 19.73 24.72
N TRP A 725 -2.67 19.15 25.69
CA TRP A 725 -2.67 17.71 25.93
C TRP A 725 -3.20 17.31 27.31
N CYS A 726 -2.84 18.04 28.37
CA CYS A 726 -3.00 17.59 29.76
C CYS A 726 -4.29 18.09 30.44
N LEU A 727 -5.34 18.31 29.65
CA LEU A 727 -6.64 18.71 30.16
C LEU A 727 -7.32 17.56 30.91
N PRO A 728 -8.00 17.82 32.05
CA PRO A 728 -8.69 16.80 32.82
C PRO A 728 -9.95 16.26 32.12
N LYS A 729 -10.37 15.03 32.50
CA LYS A 729 -11.59 14.37 31.97
C LYS A 729 -12.86 15.19 32.26
N ASP A 730 -12.93 15.84 33.42
CA ASP A 730 -14.05 16.68 33.84
C ASP A 730 -13.79 18.15 33.50
N LYS A 731 -14.73 18.79 32.79
CA LYS A 731 -14.67 20.21 32.42
C LYS A 731 -14.74 21.15 33.63
N ASN A 732 -15.26 20.67 34.77
CA ASN A 732 -15.34 21.43 36.02
C ASN A 732 -14.05 21.35 36.86
N ASN A 733 -13.10 20.51 36.46
CA ASN A 733 -11.81 20.39 37.12
C ASN A 733 -10.81 21.35 36.50
N ASN A 734 -10.37 22.36 37.25
CA ASN A 734 -9.35 23.32 36.80
C ASN A 734 -7.91 22.82 36.97
N GLY A 735 -7.73 21.55 37.36
CA GLY A 735 -6.43 20.94 37.62
C GLY A 735 -5.73 20.46 36.34
N ASN A 736 -4.44 20.80 36.22
CA ASN A 736 -3.57 20.31 35.14
C ASN A 736 -2.93 18.96 35.50
N LEU A 737 -3.07 17.95 34.65
CA LEU A 737 -2.53 16.60 34.88
C LEU A 737 -1.08 16.39 34.40
N ALA A 738 -0.43 17.42 33.85
CA ALA A 738 0.91 17.31 33.27
C ALA A 738 1.91 16.66 34.23
N PRO A 739 2.63 15.61 33.79
CA PRO A 739 2.86 15.17 32.41
C PRO A 739 1.85 14.12 31.85
N TRP A 740 0.71 13.91 32.49
CA TRP A 740 -0.28 12.87 32.16
C TRP A 740 -1.51 13.42 31.43
N MET A 741 -2.21 12.50 30.77
CA MET A 741 -3.50 12.68 30.11
C MET A 741 -4.44 11.57 30.58
N SER A 742 -5.72 11.86 30.76
CA SER A 742 -6.73 10.83 31.05
C SER A 742 -7.22 10.20 29.76
N LEU A 743 -7.17 8.87 29.67
CA LEU A 743 -7.77 8.15 28.55
C LEU A 743 -9.30 8.27 28.66
N LYS A 744 -9.95 8.81 27.61
CA LYS A 744 -11.42 8.84 27.51
C LYS A 744 -11.90 7.51 26.95
N ASP A 745 -13.01 7.00 27.50
CA ASP A 745 -13.58 5.73 27.05
C ASP A 745 -14.32 5.94 25.72
N ILE A 746 -13.92 5.17 24.70
CA ILE A 746 -14.51 5.25 23.34
C ILE A 746 -16.00 4.87 23.36
N GLU A 747 -16.46 4.13 24.38
CA GLU A 747 -17.87 3.80 24.61
C GLU A 747 -18.75 5.04 24.84
N GLU A 748 -18.17 6.18 25.25
CA GLU A 748 -18.92 7.46 25.35
C GLU A 748 -19.37 8.01 23.98
N CYS A 749 -18.81 7.53 22.85
CA CYS A 749 -19.19 7.96 21.50
C CYS A 749 -20.59 7.47 21.08
N GLU A 750 -21.00 6.26 21.48
CA GLU A 750 -22.30 5.69 21.07
C GLU A 750 -23.48 6.30 21.83
N ASP A 751 -23.25 6.74 23.08
CA ASP A 751 -24.28 7.28 23.95
C ASP A 751 -24.55 8.78 23.77
N LYS A 752 -23.57 9.59 23.35
CA LYS A 752 -23.78 11.04 23.14
C LYS A 752 -24.49 11.39 21.82
N ASN A 753 -24.50 10.48 20.85
CA ASN A 753 -25.31 10.61 19.62
C ASN A 753 -26.78 10.21 19.82
N LYS A 754 -27.14 9.66 20.98
CA LYS A 754 -28.52 9.52 21.46
C LYS A 754 -28.74 10.63 22.48
N GLN A 755 -29.71 11.51 22.25
CA GLN A 755 -30.02 12.57 23.20
C GLN A 755 -30.24 11.99 24.62
N SER A 756 -29.49 12.55 25.57
CA SER A 756 -29.74 12.57 27.02
C SER A 756 -30.21 11.25 27.65
N SER A 757 -29.28 10.50 28.22
CA SER A 757 -29.55 9.77 29.46
C SER A 757 -28.32 9.85 30.37
N GLU A 758 -28.51 10.48 31.52
CA GLU A 758 -27.53 10.54 32.60
C GLU A 758 -27.16 9.12 33.03
N LYS A 759 -25.96 8.66 32.67
CA LYS A 759 -25.38 7.48 33.31
C LYS A 759 -24.90 7.90 34.69
N GLN A 760 -25.51 7.31 35.73
CA GLN A 760 -25.02 7.36 37.09
C GLN A 760 -23.63 6.70 37.14
N ASP A 761 -22.63 7.47 37.56
CA ASP A 761 -21.26 7.01 37.82
C ASP A 761 -21.28 5.86 38.83
N THR A 762 -21.00 4.64 38.37
CA THR A 762 -20.71 3.52 39.27
C THR A 762 -19.26 3.63 39.74
N LYS A 763 -19.10 3.52 41.06
CA LYS A 763 -17.94 3.98 41.86
C LYS A 763 -16.63 3.20 41.71
N ASP A 764 -16.45 2.36 40.69
CA ASP A 764 -15.31 1.45 40.58
C ASP A 764 -14.48 1.56 39.29
N ASP A 765 -14.73 2.56 38.44
CA ASP A 765 -13.96 2.74 37.21
C ASP A 765 -12.55 3.30 37.47
N LYS A 766 -11.58 2.38 37.50
CA LYS A 766 -10.14 2.72 37.55
C LYS A 766 -9.73 3.48 36.29
N VAL A 767 -9.64 4.81 36.40
CA VAL A 767 -9.16 5.69 35.32
C VAL A 767 -7.76 5.29 34.85
N THR A 768 -7.61 5.12 33.54
CA THR A 768 -6.31 4.90 32.89
C THR A 768 -5.68 6.24 32.50
N TYR A 769 -4.41 6.45 32.87
CA TYR A 769 -3.65 7.63 32.47
C TYR A 769 -2.57 7.25 31.47
N GLU A 770 -2.35 8.11 30.48
CA GLU A 770 -1.28 7.98 29.50
C GLU A 770 -0.43 9.24 29.38
N THR A 771 0.71 9.15 28.70
CA THR A 771 1.65 10.28 28.54
C THR A 771 2.41 10.18 27.23
N ILE A 772 2.76 11.32 26.65
CA ILE A 772 3.63 11.43 25.47
C ILE A 772 5.11 11.61 25.86
N TRP A 773 5.43 11.81 27.14
CA TRP A 773 6.78 12.24 27.55
C TRP A 773 7.88 11.22 27.27
N ARG A 774 7.59 9.93 27.40
CA ARG A 774 8.59 8.90 27.07
C ARG A 774 8.93 8.93 25.59
N GLU A 775 7.92 9.11 24.74
CA GLU A 775 8.08 9.22 23.30
C GLU A 775 8.82 10.50 22.92
N LEU A 776 8.52 11.64 23.56
CA LEU A 776 9.29 12.88 23.40
C LEU A 776 10.77 12.69 23.77
N VAL A 777 11.05 11.95 24.85
CA VAL A 777 12.43 11.64 25.26
C VAL A 777 13.16 10.79 24.23
N ASP A 778 12.47 9.81 23.65
CA ASP A 778 13.06 8.92 22.65
C ASP A 778 13.25 9.63 21.30
N LEU A 779 12.38 10.58 20.95
CA LEU A 779 12.47 11.39 19.73
C LEU A 779 13.44 12.57 19.82
N TYR A 780 13.72 13.08 21.03
CA TYR A 780 14.56 14.26 21.25
C TYR A 780 15.89 14.30 20.46
N PRO A 781 16.64 13.19 20.29
CA PRO A 781 17.88 13.20 19.50
C PRO A 781 17.68 13.51 18.01
N PHE A 782 16.47 13.32 17.48
CA PHE A 782 16.17 13.36 16.05
C PHE A 782 15.59 14.70 15.59
N PHE A 783 15.65 15.75 16.41
CA PHE A 783 15.19 17.08 16.06
C PHE A 783 16.33 18.09 16.16
N ALA A 784 16.34 19.08 15.25
CA ALA A 784 17.31 20.17 15.23
C ALA A 784 16.75 21.44 15.89
N LYS A 785 17.64 22.29 16.43
CA LYS A 785 17.31 23.68 16.72
C LYS A 785 17.01 24.38 15.41
N LYS A 786 15.85 25.05 15.29
CA LYS A 786 15.63 25.98 14.17
C LYS A 786 16.69 27.08 14.27
N SER A 787 17.60 27.14 13.30
CA SER A 787 18.49 28.30 13.19
C SER A 787 17.59 29.53 13.07
N LYS A 788 17.67 30.46 14.04
CA LYS A 788 17.13 31.80 13.85
C LYS A 788 17.72 32.31 12.54
N LYS A 789 16.91 32.39 11.48
CA LYS A 789 17.31 33.13 10.28
C LYS A 789 17.71 34.51 10.79
N SER A 790 19.00 34.80 10.74
CA SER A 790 19.51 36.14 10.98
C SER A 790 18.77 37.06 10.02
N ASN A 791 18.00 38.01 10.54
CA ASN A 791 17.56 39.17 9.81
C ASN A 791 18.82 39.92 9.32
N VAL A 792 19.38 39.49 8.20
CA VAL A 792 20.32 40.27 7.39
C VAL A 792 19.48 40.98 6.34
N GLN A 793 18.63 41.88 6.81
CA GLN A 793 17.87 42.80 5.96
C GLN A 793 17.46 44.02 6.78
N GLU A 794 18.39 44.60 7.55
CA GLU A 794 18.14 45.90 8.22
C GLU A 794 19.42 46.71 8.53
N SER A 795 20.55 46.43 7.85
CA SER A 795 21.81 47.17 8.04
C SER A 795 22.41 47.70 6.72
N LYS A 796 21.55 48.16 5.80
CA LYS A 796 21.95 49.03 4.67
C LYS A 796 20.93 50.13 4.45
N GLN A 797 20.64 50.91 5.49
CA GLN A 797 19.96 52.20 5.35
C GLN A 797 20.21 53.06 6.59
N GLN A 798 21.48 53.31 6.90
CA GLN A 798 21.90 54.51 7.62
C GLN A 798 23.43 54.58 7.61
N VAL A 799 23.91 55.62 6.93
CA VAL A 799 25.24 56.26 6.93
C VAL A 799 25.77 56.32 5.50
N LEU A 800 25.65 57.54 4.97
CA LEU A 800 26.37 58.22 3.88
C LEU A 800 27.25 57.37 2.95
#